data_AF-A0A821CAC6-F1
#
_entry.id   AF-A0A821CAC6-F1
#
_cell.length_a   1.000
_cell.length_b   1.000
_cell.length_c   1.000
_cell.angle_alpha   90.00
_cell.angle_beta   90.00
_cell.angle_gamma   90.00
#
_symmetry.space_group_name_H-M   'P 1'
#
loop_
_entity.id
_entity.type
_entity.pdbx_description
1 polymer ?
#
loop_
_entity_poly.entity_id
_entity_poly.type
_entity_poly.pdbx_seq_one_letter_code
_entity_poly.pdbx_strand_id
1 'polypeptide(L)'
;MFQLDILIDISILPSNIMALRDDDFIDFAKEEASHSATTLLEIQGINCVKSLLMTNSVYAIMDVKSKSLDDLKIKYGYMQDDGAFVIQHGVKGNIEYLIDLLKKKCIEDVKLAKSSKHNQSSLSSTIPKSASTVTSNIEGEHYFILIQNDSNGALKCDIRCCCQKWSSLPLRRGKFQLSNFYRHLQDTSFSIRCELSVCCGSCYSSFDSYRCHIYCFHRSLVDSFDSDSVIPSNIDNNDSYIQPDANNQSDHIEDPDSFIYRDEECDETDDLINNFDPISFTTIDEKCSFDILVKLYTRFLLELREYHLLPQKVVQLISSNISDLLEVILKLIKTKQSASVLTVVDLETIFTHVNKLITSISKNEHTFLKQCQKHFNYELPIEIVLNTSEDHAYYIPLKISLSHLLHSGELLDAINNNTQSLIIQSNKDNDLILSNRQCRSIKSNTSNRKNSDFLLLKLYSDGIGITNPIGPKKDSHKFTCFYFLLDDLPNVLRSQVNLIGLHCIAYTKHLKDKDSRDVLMNVLIQDFNQLQTQGITVPCISSRLYFSFSFLCGDNLASNELGGFQKNFNSGHFCRHCLITYEQRLIPLTDISFVPRTHLRHDLIVDRIVSNNDGQTLFGVSGDSWFRNLIGFHPTESLPPDLMHDTAEGVCPLIIRALLKEAVQQRILTYAQIERRTSSFIFGFYDSSNKPPPVKKQHVFHSNITGSASQNYVFSGYFRQFSIILLMI
;
A
#
# COMPACT_ATOMS: atom_id res chain seq x y z
N MET A 1 5.51 16.16 40.12
CA MET A 1 5.75 14.74 39.79
C MET A 1 7.25 14.58 39.62
N PHE A 2 7.90 13.68 40.35
CA PHE A 2 9.36 13.50 40.23
C PHE A 2 9.72 12.94 38.85
N GLN A 3 10.86 13.33 38.27
CA GLN A 3 11.38 12.75 37.04
C GLN A 3 11.83 11.31 37.31
N LEU A 4 11.16 10.31 36.72
CA LEU A 4 11.50 8.89 36.95
C LEU A 4 12.92 8.52 36.45
N ASP A 5 13.46 9.23 35.46
CA ASP A 5 14.79 8.95 34.88
C ASP A 5 15.95 8.99 35.89
N ILE A 6 15.75 9.63 37.06
CA ILE A 6 16.74 9.77 38.15
C ILE A 6 16.81 8.51 39.03
N LEU A 7 15.81 7.63 39.01
CA LEU A 7 15.68 6.50 39.94
C LEU A 7 16.27 5.16 39.44
N ILE A 8 16.71 5.06 38.19
CA ILE A 8 17.22 3.81 37.60
C ILE A 8 18.75 3.87 37.50
N ASP A 9 19.44 3.36 38.52
CA ASP A 9 20.91 3.24 38.56
C ASP A 9 21.35 1.86 38.05
N ILE A 10 21.94 1.83 36.86
CA ILE A 10 22.46 0.61 36.22
C ILE A 10 23.80 0.13 36.79
N SER A 11 24.44 0.90 37.68
CA SER A 11 25.72 0.51 38.28
C SER A 11 25.59 -0.64 39.30
N ILE A 12 24.39 -0.91 39.78
CA ILE A 12 24.06 -2.04 40.66
C ILE A 12 24.07 -3.38 39.91
N LEU A 13 24.03 -3.37 38.57
CA LEU A 13 23.93 -4.59 37.77
C LEU A 13 25.30 -5.29 37.63
N PRO A 14 25.36 -6.63 37.79
CA PRO A 14 26.59 -7.36 37.56
C PRO A 14 27.01 -7.29 36.08
N SER A 15 28.32 -7.27 35.83
CA SER A 15 28.88 -7.06 34.48
C SER A 15 28.50 -8.15 33.47
N ASN A 16 28.14 -9.35 33.95
CA ASN A 16 27.66 -10.49 33.17
C ASN A 16 26.12 -10.64 33.18
N ILE A 17 25.34 -9.64 33.62
CA ILE A 17 23.87 -9.73 33.76
C ILE A 17 23.15 -10.31 32.53
N MET A 18 23.57 -9.93 31.32
CA MET A 18 22.99 -10.41 30.05
C MET A 18 23.21 -11.91 29.79
N ALA A 19 24.21 -12.50 30.46
CA ALA A 19 24.59 -13.90 30.35
C ALA A 19 23.96 -14.79 31.45
N LEU A 20 23.40 -14.23 32.53
CA LEU A 20 22.76 -15.03 33.59
C LEU A 20 21.57 -15.84 33.06
N ARG A 21 21.46 -17.09 33.51
CA ARG A 21 20.41 -18.06 33.15
C ARG A 21 19.99 -18.84 34.38
N ASP A 22 18.78 -19.38 34.33
CA ASP A 22 18.26 -20.33 35.31
C ASP A 22 18.41 -19.79 36.75
N ASP A 23 18.92 -20.58 37.68
CA ASP A 23 19.02 -20.21 39.09
C ASP A 23 19.80 -18.90 39.31
N ASP A 24 20.89 -18.66 38.56
CA ASP A 24 21.71 -17.43 38.69
C ASP A 24 20.92 -16.16 38.34
N PHE A 25 20.04 -16.22 37.34
CA PHE A 25 19.17 -15.09 36.97
C PHE A 25 18.03 -14.91 37.97
N ILE A 26 17.49 -16.02 38.44
CA ILE A 26 16.38 -16.07 39.39
C ILE A 26 16.81 -15.54 40.76
N ASP A 27 18.02 -15.86 41.23
CA ASP A 27 18.52 -15.35 42.51
C ASP A 27 18.87 -13.85 42.44
N PHE A 28 19.45 -13.38 41.33
CA PHE A 28 19.56 -11.94 41.06
C PHE A 28 18.19 -11.24 41.06
N ALA A 29 17.17 -11.83 40.43
CA ALA A 29 15.82 -11.26 40.43
C ALA A 29 15.16 -11.26 41.83
N LYS A 30 15.50 -12.22 42.71
CA LYS A 30 15.04 -12.25 44.11
C LYS A 30 15.63 -11.11 44.93
N GLU A 31 16.90 -10.77 44.70
CA GLU A 31 17.58 -9.66 45.36
C GLU A 31 17.01 -8.29 44.91
N GLU A 32 16.85 -8.08 43.60
CA GLU A 32 16.42 -6.77 43.05
C GLU A 32 14.90 -6.53 43.03
N ALA A 33 14.08 -7.55 42.71
CA ALA A 33 12.63 -7.40 42.53
C ALA A 33 11.80 -8.01 43.69
N SER A 34 12.45 -8.59 44.70
CA SER A 34 11.87 -9.39 45.77
C SER A 34 11.41 -10.80 45.37
N HIS A 35 11.37 -11.69 46.37
CA HIS A 35 10.89 -13.06 46.24
C HIS A 35 9.49 -13.18 45.61
N SER A 36 8.56 -12.26 45.96
CA SER A 36 7.19 -12.25 45.44
C SER A 36 7.09 -11.97 43.93
N ALA A 37 7.97 -11.11 43.40
CA ALA A 37 8.06 -10.88 41.97
C ALA A 37 8.63 -12.10 41.25
N THR A 38 9.69 -12.69 41.82
CA THR A 38 10.41 -13.77 41.16
C THR A 38 9.60 -15.06 41.07
N THR A 39 8.72 -15.35 42.04
CA THR A 39 7.77 -16.48 41.92
C THR A 39 6.90 -16.38 40.66
N LEU A 40 6.55 -15.17 40.19
CA LEU A 40 5.81 -15.00 38.94
C LEU A 40 6.66 -15.25 37.69
N LEU A 41 7.97 -15.03 37.77
CA LEU A 41 8.92 -15.36 36.70
C LEU A 41 9.14 -16.88 36.63
N GLU A 42 9.41 -17.52 37.77
CA GLU A 42 9.63 -18.96 37.92
C GLU A 42 8.46 -19.77 37.34
N ILE A 43 7.21 -19.45 37.70
CA ILE A 43 6.01 -20.18 37.24
C ILE A 43 5.79 -20.03 35.71
N GLN A 44 6.24 -18.93 35.11
CA GLN A 44 6.14 -18.71 33.66
C GLN A 44 7.35 -19.26 32.88
N GLY A 45 8.33 -19.88 33.56
CA GLY A 45 9.57 -20.33 32.92
C GLY A 45 10.48 -19.18 32.46
N ILE A 46 10.31 -17.98 33.03
CA ILE A 46 11.11 -16.80 32.70
C ILE A 46 12.42 -16.86 33.49
N ASN A 47 13.41 -17.51 32.89
CA ASN A 47 14.69 -17.86 33.49
C ASN A 47 15.90 -17.03 32.99
N CYS A 48 15.71 -15.97 32.20
CA CYS A 48 16.80 -15.11 31.77
C CYS A 48 16.35 -13.70 31.34
N VAL A 49 17.29 -12.76 31.28
CA VAL A 49 17.04 -11.38 30.80
C VAL A 49 16.35 -11.36 29.43
N LYS A 50 16.76 -12.24 28.50
CA LYS A 50 16.16 -12.28 27.16
C LYS A 50 14.72 -12.82 27.18
N SER A 51 14.39 -13.81 28.00
CA SER A 51 13.01 -14.30 28.11
C SER A 51 12.11 -13.28 28.81
N LEU A 52 12.61 -12.57 29.82
CA LEU A 52 11.89 -11.51 30.50
C LEU A 52 11.57 -10.34 29.55
N LEU A 53 12.56 -9.83 28.81
CA LEU A 53 12.38 -8.68 27.91
C LEU A 53 11.56 -9.00 26.64
N MET A 54 11.44 -10.29 26.26
CA MET A 54 10.61 -10.74 25.14
C MET A 54 9.19 -11.16 25.57
N THR A 55 8.86 -11.13 26.87
CA THR A 55 7.54 -11.50 27.36
C THR A 55 6.57 -10.31 27.26
N ASN A 56 5.55 -10.42 26.42
CA ASN A 56 4.57 -9.35 26.17
C ASN A 56 3.85 -8.85 27.44
N SER A 57 3.57 -9.75 28.39
CA SER A 57 3.04 -9.38 29.71
C SER A 57 3.36 -10.48 30.72
N VAL A 58 4.17 -10.15 31.74
CA VAL A 58 4.49 -11.02 32.88
C VAL A 58 3.24 -11.28 33.76
N TYR A 59 2.16 -10.52 33.56
CA TYR A 59 0.94 -10.62 34.36
C TYR A 59 -0.13 -11.51 33.75
N ALA A 60 -0.02 -11.89 32.47
CA ALA A 60 -1.03 -12.64 31.73
C ALA A 60 -1.35 -14.02 32.37
N ILE A 61 -0.41 -14.60 33.13
CA ILE A 61 -0.67 -15.83 33.89
C ILE A 61 -1.78 -15.66 34.96
N MET A 62 -2.00 -14.44 35.46
CA MET A 62 -3.06 -14.17 36.44
C MET A 62 -4.46 -14.21 35.83
N ASP A 63 -4.60 -14.06 34.51
CA ASP A 63 -5.89 -14.14 33.82
C ASP A 63 -6.32 -15.60 33.55
N VAL A 64 -5.40 -16.56 33.70
CA VAL A 64 -5.66 -17.99 33.47
C VAL A 64 -6.64 -18.53 34.53
N LYS A 65 -7.76 -19.10 34.08
CA LYS A 65 -8.76 -19.74 34.95
C LYS A 65 -8.35 -21.18 35.29
N SER A 66 -7.46 -21.34 36.27
CA SER A 66 -7.04 -22.64 36.79
C SER A 66 -7.05 -22.68 38.31
N LYS A 67 -7.62 -23.75 38.89
CA LYS A 67 -7.59 -24.02 40.34
C LYS A 67 -6.18 -24.13 40.90
N SER A 68 -5.19 -24.49 40.07
CA SER A 68 -3.77 -24.53 40.46
C SER A 68 -3.12 -23.15 40.64
N LEU A 69 -3.83 -22.07 40.28
CA LEU A 69 -3.35 -20.70 40.38
C LEU A 69 -4.17 -19.86 41.37
N ASP A 70 -5.23 -20.40 41.98
CA ASP A 70 -6.09 -19.65 42.91
C ASP A 70 -5.30 -19.23 44.17
N ASP A 71 -4.47 -20.12 44.72
CA ASP A 71 -3.56 -19.80 45.84
C ASP A 71 -2.54 -18.71 45.48
N LEU A 72 -2.07 -18.68 44.22
CA LEU A 72 -1.14 -17.67 43.71
C LEU A 72 -1.82 -16.29 43.63
N LYS A 73 -3.06 -16.26 43.16
CA LYS A 73 -3.88 -15.04 43.08
C LYS A 73 -4.19 -14.49 44.46
N ILE A 74 -4.59 -15.34 45.41
CA ILE A 74 -4.81 -14.97 46.81
C ILE A 74 -3.52 -14.40 47.46
N LYS A 75 -2.36 -14.94 47.11
CA LYS A 75 -1.06 -14.52 47.70
C LYS A 75 -0.55 -13.18 47.16
N TYR A 76 -0.75 -12.88 45.88
CA TYR A 76 -0.11 -11.75 45.19
C TYR A 76 -1.07 -10.73 44.57
N GLY A 77 -2.38 -10.84 44.82
CA GLY A 77 -3.37 -9.83 44.43
C GLY A 77 -4.56 -9.77 45.36
N TYR A 78 -5.56 -8.99 44.95
CA TYR A 78 -6.80 -8.75 45.66
C TYR A 78 -7.97 -9.00 44.72
N MET A 79 -9.00 -9.67 45.22
CA MET A 79 -10.32 -9.67 44.59
C MET A 79 -11.06 -8.41 45.04
N GLN A 80 -11.57 -7.64 44.09
CA GLN A 80 -12.46 -6.51 44.32
C GLN A 80 -13.92 -7.00 44.44
N ASP A 81 -14.77 -6.20 45.07
CA ASP A 81 -16.17 -6.57 45.36
C ASP A 81 -17.03 -6.77 44.11
N ASP A 82 -16.59 -6.24 42.97
CA ASP A 82 -17.20 -6.41 41.64
C ASP A 82 -16.73 -7.69 40.90
N GLY A 83 -15.81 -8.44 41.50
CA GLY A 83 -15.20 -9.64 40.91
C GLY A 83 -13.98 -9.39 40.03
N ALA A 84 -13.44 -8.17 39.97
CA ALA A 84 -12.17 -7.89 39.31
C ALA A 84 -10.97 -8.35 40.17
N PHE A 85 -9.89 -8.79 39.52
CA PHE A 85 -8.64 -9.18 40.19
C PHE A 85 -7.54 -8.14 39.94
N VAL A 86 -6.89 -7.67 41.01
CA VAL A 86 -5.83 -6.66 40.95
C VAL A 86 -4.57 -7.15 41.65
N ILE A 87 -3.46 -7.22 40.92
CA ILE A 87 -2.14 -7.59 41.45
C ILE A 87 -1.66 -6.53 42.46
N GLN A 88 -1.00 -6.97 43.54
CA GLN A 88 -0.40 -6.08 44.54
C GLN A 88 0.54 -5.07 43.86
N HIS A 89 0.26 -3.78 44.06
CA HIS A 89 0.98 -2.67 43.40
C HIS A 89 2.50 -2.72 43.61
N GLY A 90 2.99 -3.20 44.76
CA GLY A 90 4.42 -3.41 45.01
C GLY A 90 5.03 -4.53 44.16
N VAL A 91 4.35 -5.67 44.02
CA VAL A 91 4.80 -6.78 43.15
C VAL A 91 4.84 -6.35 41.70
N LYS A 92 3.82 -5.60 41.25
CA LYS A 92 3.78 -5.00 39.91
C LYS A 92 4.95 -4.03 39.69
N GLY A 93 5.11 -3.03 40.56
CA GLY A 93 6.15 -2.02 40.44
C GLY A 93 7.58 -2.57 40.48
N ASN A 94 7.84 -3.61 41.28
CA ASN A 94 9.16 -4.24 41.33
C ASN A 94 9.53 -4.95 40.00
N ILE A 95 8.56 -5.61 39.36
CA ILE A 95 8.76 -6.25 38.05
C ILE A 95 8.98 -5.19 36.96
N GLU A 96 8.19 -4.10 36.96
CA GLU A 96 8.34 -2.98 36.02
C GLU A 96 9.72 -2.30 36.19
N TYR A 97 10.16 -2.06 37.43
CA TYR A 97 11.49 -1.53 37.75
C TYR A 97 12.62 -2.44 37.23
N LEU A 98 12.56 -3.75 37.49
CA LEU A 98 13.55 -4.72 37.01
C LEU A 98 13.63 -4.74 35.47
N ILE A 99 12.48 -4.70 34.80
CA ILE A 99 12.40 -4.67 33.34
C ILE A 99 13.07 -3.40 32.78
N ASP A 100 12.77 -2.23 33.35
CA ASP A 100 13.32 -0.96 32.82
C ASP A 100 14.81 -0.77 33.16
N LEU A 101 15.25 -1.27 34.32
CA LEU A 101 16.67 -1.38 34.68
C LEU A 101 17.46 -2.23 33.67
N LEU A 102 16.93 -3.41 33.30
CA LEU A 102 17.54 -4.30 32.31
C LEU A 102 17.50 -3.72 30.88
N LYS A 103 16.40 -3.07 30.46
CA LYS A 103 16.33 -2.35 29.17
C LYS A 103 17.39 -1.26 29.07
N LYS A 104 17.54 -0.45 30.13
CA LYS A 104 18.54 0.64 30.18
C LYS A 104 19.96 0.10 30.03
N LYS A 105 20.26 -1.05 30.64
CA LYS A 105 21.53 -1.77 30.49
C LYS A 105 21.76 -2.33 29.08
N CYS A 106 20.76 -2.93 28.43
CA CYS A 106 20.88 -3.33 27.02
C CYS A 106 21.26 -2.16 26.11
N ILE A 107 20.67 -0.98 26.32
CA ILE A 107 20.94 0.22 25.54
C ILE A 107 22.38 0.73 25.76
N GLU A 108 22.89 0.64 26.99
CA GLU A 108 24.29 1.00 27.33
C GLU A 108 25.30 0.04 26.72
N ASP A 109 25.09 -1.28 26.85
CA ASP A 109 26.03 -2.27 26.31
C ASP A 109 26.12 -2.18 24.77
N VAL A 110 25.01 -1.87 24.09
CA VAL A 110 24.97 -1.56 22.65
C VAL A 110 25.73 -0.27 22.30
N LYS A 111 25.71 0.76 23.16
CA LYS A 111 26.52 1.99 22.96
C LYS A 111 28.01 1.72 23.17
N LEU A 112 28.38 0.95 24.19
CA LEU A 112 29.77 0.58 24.49
C LEU A 112 30.38 -0.33 23.41
N ALA A 113 29.60 -1.26 22.86
CA ALA A 113 30.01 -2.09 21.73
C ALA A 113 30.24 -1.28 20.43
N LYS A 114 29.61 -0.09 20.32
CA LYS A 114 29.81 0.84 19.19
C LYS A 114 31.01 1.77 19.38
N SER A 115 31.34 2.16 20.62
CA SER A 115 32.51 3.02 20.88
C SER A 115 33.84 2.28 20.90
N SER A 116 33.86 1.02 21.36
CA SER A 116 35.10 0.22 21.44
C SER A 116 35.73 -0.09 20.07
N LYS A 117 34.91 -0.19 19.00
CA LYS A 117 35.39 -0.39 17.62
C LYS A 117 36.20 0.79 17.04
N HIS A 118 36.18 1.98 17.66
CA HIS A 118 36.80 3.18 17.07
C HIS A 118 38.27 3.43 17.46
N ASN A 119 38.82 2.72 18.46
CA ASN A 119 40.10 3.07 19.09
C ASN A 119 41.27 2.08 18.81
N GLN A 120 41.14 1.14 17.88
CA GLN A 120 42.22 0.18 17.52
C GLN A 120 42.76 0.39 16.10
N SER A 121 43.37 1.54 15.82
CA SER A 121 44.08 1.75 14.54
C SER A 121 45.21 2.80 14.58
N SER A 122 46.20 2.63 15.46
CA SER A 122 47.42 3.48 15.45
C SER A 122 48.65 2.83 16.11
N LEU A 123 49.31 1.91 15.40
CA LEU A 123 50.73 1.59 15.62
C LEU A 123 51.33 0.89 14.39
N SER A 124 52.43 1.43 13.88
CA SER A 124 53.06 1.02 12.62
C SER A 124 54.50 0.55 12.83
N SER A 125 54.93 -0.52 12.17
CA SER A 125 56.35 -0.81 11.97
C SER A 125 56.66 -1.61 10.69
N THR A 126 57.57 -1.02 9.90
CA THR A 126 58.50 -1.53 8.86
C THR A 126 58.51 -2.98 8.36
N ILE A 127 58.69 -3.09 7.03
CA ILE A 127 58.80 -4.30 6.16
C ILE A 127 60.24 -4.88 6.17
N PRO A 128 60.48 -6.16 5.74
CA PRO A 128 60.92 -6.37 4.35
C PRO A 128 60.49 -7.69 3.63
N LYS A 129 59.98 -7.51 2.40
CA LYS A 129 60.10 -8.30 1.13
C LYS A 129 59.87 -9.84 1.01
N SER A 130 59.21 -10.15 -0.12
CA SER A 130 59.19 -11.37 -0.95
C SER A 130 58.50 -12.67 -0.49
N ALA A 131 57.19 -12.77 -0.79
CA ALA A 131 56.49 -13.97 -1.27
C ALA A 131 55.16 -13.54 -1.92
N SER A 132 54.53 -14.37 -2.74
CA SER A 132 53.17 -14.13 -3.26
C SER A 132 52.15 -14.21 -2.12
N THR A 133 51.65 -13.05 -1.67
CA THR A 133 50.89 -12.97 -0.42
C THR A 133 49.41 -13.30 -0.63
N VAL A 134 48.96 -14.40 -0.01
CA VAL A 134 47.53 -14.67 0.19
C VAL A 134 46.95 -13.52 1.01
N THR A 135 45.90 -12.87 0.50
CA THR A 135 45.38 -11.61 1.06
C THR A 135 44.28 -11.86 2.10
N SER A 136 43.48 -12.91 1.92
CA SER A 136 42.59 -13.46 2.95
C SER A 136 42.06 -14.85 2.56
N ASN A 137 41.81 -15.68 3.57
CA ASN A 137 41.06 -16.93 3.44
C ASN A 137 39.77 -16.79 4.26
N ILE A 138 38.64 -17.21 3.70
CA ILE A 138 37.35 -17.24 4.41
C ILE A 138 36.76 -18.64 4.20
N GLU A 139 36.60 -19.38 5.29
CA GLU A 139 36.07 -20.74 5.29
C GLU A 139 34.73 -20.78 6.02
N GLY A 140 33.74 -21.39 5.37
CA GLY A 140 32.42 -21.66 5.93
C GLY A 140 31.99 -23.08 5.56
N GLU A 141 30.96 -23.61 6.24
CA GLU A 141 30.61 -25.04 6.19
C GLU A 141 30.31 -25.61 4.79
N HIS A 142 30.04 -24.74 3.80
CA HIS A 142 29.72 -25.13 2.43
C HIS A 142 30.61 -24.50 1.35
N TYR A 143 31.57 -23.65 1.72
CA TYR A 143 32.49 -23.01 0.78
C TYR A 143 33.82 -22.56 1.40
N PHE A 144 34.87 -22.51 0.57
CA PHE A 144 36.16 -21.94 0.92
C PHE A 144 36.55 -20.86 -0.10
N ILE A 145 36.81 -19.64 0.35
CA ILE A 145 37.20 -18.49 -0.48
C ILE A 145 38.69 -18.22 -0.29
N LEU A 146 39.38 -18.09 -1.42
CA LEU A 146 40.82 -17.81 -1.52
C LEU A 146 41.00 -16.47 -2.26
N ILE A 147 41.52 -15.45 -1.59
CA ILE A 147 41.85 -14.16 -2.21
C ILE A 147 43.38 -14.04 -2.34
N GLN A 148 43.84 -13.81 -3.57
CA GLN A 148 45.26 -13.73 -3.95
C GLN A 148 45.49 -12.57 -4.92
N ASN A 149 46.68 -11.99 -4.89
CA ASN A 149 47.12 -11.09 -5.95
C ASN A 149 47.75 -11.90 -7.08
N ASP A 150 47.40 -11.61 -8.33
CA ASP A 150 48.05 -12.19 -9.50
C ASP A 150 49.46 -11.61 -9.74
N SER A 151 50.17 -12.11 -10.75
CA SER A 151 51.52 -11.66 -11.09
C SER A 151 51.62 -10.19 -11.52
N ASN A 152 50.49 -9.54 -11.82
CA ASN A 152 50.39 -8.13 -12.20
C ASN A 152 49.85 -7.26 -11.04
N GLY A 153 49.61 -7.83 -9.86
CA GLY A 153 49.07 -7.14 -8.69
C GLY A 153 47.54 -7.01 -8.66
N ALA A 154 46.81 -7.68 -9.56
CA ALA A 154 45.35 -7.65 -9.58
C ALA A 154 44.76 -8.64 -8.55
N LEU A 155 43.76 -8.18 -7.79
CA LEU A 155 43.03 -8.98 -6.82
C LEU A 155 42.16 -10.04 -7.52
N LYS A 156 42.51 -11.31 -7.33
CA LYS A 156 41.78 -12.50 -7.78
C LYS A 156 41.12 -13.18 -6.59
N CYS A 157 39.87 -13.60 -6.75
CA CYS A 157 39.12 -14.35 -5.74
C CYS A 157 38.57 -15.62 -6.38
N ASP A 158 38.95 -16.78 -5.83
CA ASP A 158 38.43 -18.07 -6.24
C ASP A 158 37.65 -18.71 -5.07
N ILE A 159 36.44 -19.20 -5.35
CA ILE A 159 35.59 -19.89 -4.38
C ILE A 159 35.50 -21.38 -4.71
N ARG A 160 35.70 -22.23 -3.71
CA ARG A 160 35.57 -23.68 -3.76
C ARG A 160 34.25 -24.08 -3.11
N CYS A 161 33.40 -24.81 -3.83
CA CYS A 161 32.21 -25.42 -3.26
C CYS A 161 32.56 -26.68 -2.45
N CYS A 162 31.70 -27.10 -1.52
CA CYS A 162 31.81 -28.38 -0.80
C CYS A 162 31.97 -29.61 -1.73
N CYS A 163 31.44 -29.57 -2.96
CA CYS A 163 31.66 -30.59 -3.99
C CYS A 163 33.07 -30.55 -4.64
N GLN A 164 34.02 -29.81 -4.06
CA GLN A 164 35.42 -29.68 -4.45
C GLN A 164 35.70 -28.93 -5.77
N LYS A 165 34.67 -28.38 -6.44
CA LYS A 165 34.83 -27.58 -7.65
C LYS A 165 35.16 -26.12 -7.31
N TRP A 166 36.17 -25.58 -7.97
CA TRP A 166 36.57 -24.16 -7.89
C TRP A 166 35.87 -23.32 -8.96
N SER A 167 35.49 -22.09 -8.61
CA SER A 167 34.90 -21.09 -9.49
C SER A 167 35.59 -19.74 -9.25
N SER A 168 36.05 -19.09 -10.31
CA SER A 168 36.67 -17.76 -10.20
C SER A 168 35.58 -16.67 -10.17
N LEU A 169 35.69 -15.74 -9.22
CA LEU A 169 34.76 -14.64 -9.04
C LEU A 169 35.28 -13.39 -9.76
N PRO A 170 34.60 -12.88 -10.81
CA PRO A 170 35.06 -11.69 -11.49
C PRO A 170 34.85 -10.45 -10.60
N LEU A 171 35.89 -9.60 -10.52
CA LEU A 171 35.82 -8.30 -9.85
C LEU A 171 35.10 -7.29 -10.76
N ARG A 172 34.02 -6.67 -10.29
CA ARG A 172 33.34 -5.57 -10.97
C ARG A 172 33.01 -4.46 -9.97
N ARG A 173 33.33 -3.20 -10.31
CA ARG A 173 33.13 -2.03 -9.43
C ARG A 173 33.65 -2.25 -8.00
N GLY A 174 34.85 -2.81 -7.87
CA GLY A 174 35.49 -3.09 -6.58
C GLY A 174 34.90 -4.25 -5.76
N LYS A 175 33.89 -4.99 -6.27
CA LYS A 175 33.26 -6.13 -5.57
C LYS A 175 33.33 -7.41 -6.41
N PHE A 176 33.66 -8.53 -5.78
CA PHE A 176 33.66 -9.86 -6.41
C PHE A 176 32.22 -10.35 -6.63
N GLN A 177 31.92 -10.85 -7.82
CA GLN A 177 30.57 -11.24 -8.23
C GLN A 177 30.34 -12.75 -8.08
N LEU A 178 29.40 -13.15 -7.22
CA LEU A 178 29.08 -14.56 -6.93
C LEU A 178 28.24 -15.27 -8.01
N SER A 179 27.92 -14.61 -9.13
CA SER A 179 27.02 -15.12 -10.17
C SER A 179 27.46 -16.45 -10.81
N ASN A 180 28.77 -16.68 -10.94
CA ASN A 180 29.30 -17.98 -11.42
C ASN A 180 29.16 -19.09 -10.37
N PHE A 181 29.27 -18.76 -9.08
CA PHE A 181 29.12 -19.70 -7.97
C PHE A 181 27.64 -20.12 -7.78
N TYR A 182 26.70 -19.17 -7.88
CA TYR A 182 25.27 -19.50 -7.83
C TYR A 182 24.82 -20.40 -8.98
N ARG A 183 25.33 -20.18 -10.20
CA ARG A 183 25.07 -21.08 -11.33
C ARG A 183 25.58 -22.51 -11.05
N HIS A 184 26.78 -22.62 -10.47
CA HIS A 184 27.33 -23.91 -10.08
C HIS A 184 26.49 -24.63 -9.00
N LEU A 185 25.91 -23.90 -8.05
CA LEU A 185 25.03 -24.47 -7.01
C LEU A 185 23.67 -24.97 -7.54
N GLN A 186 23.25 -24.53 -8.74
CA GLN A 186 22.01 -25.02 -9.38
C GLN A 186 22.22 -26.37 -10.10
N ASP A 187 23.47 -26.70 -10.48
CA ASP A 187 23.82 -27.95 -11.19
C ASP A 187 24.09 -29.14 -10.24
N THR A 188 24.17 -28.92 -8.92
CA THR A 188 24.44 -29.98 -7.93
C THR A 188 23.19 -30.31 -7.11
N SER A 189 23.14 -31.52 -6.53
CA SER A 189 22.03 -32.00 -5.71
C SER A 189 21.99 -31.26 -4.36
N PHE A 190 21.46 -30.04 -4.38
CA PHE A 190 21.34 -29.17 -3.23
C PHE A 190 20.39 -29.78 -2.18
N SER A 191 20.84 -29.81 -0.92
CA SER A 191 20.08 -30.28 0.23
C SER A 191 20.56 -29.50 1.44
N ILE A 192 19.73 -28.60 1.96
CA ILE A 192 20.05 -27.78 3.14
C ILE A 192 18.98 -27.94 4.21
N ARG A 193 19.40 -27.94 5.47
CA ARG A 193 18.52 -27.98 6.64
C ARG A 193 18.51 -26.62 7.30
N CYS A 194 17.33 -26.12 7.67
CA CYS A 194 17.22 -24.88 8.42
C CYS A 194 17.52 -25.11 9.90
N GLU A 195 18.58 -24.47 10.38
CA GLU A 195 19.05 -24.55 11.77
C GLU A 195 19.02 -23.18 12.48
N LEU A 196 18.38 -22.17 11.87
CA LEU A 196 18.20 -20.83 12.44
C LEU A 196 17.36 -20.79 13.72
N SER A 197 16.60 -21.85 14.00
CA SER A 197 16.08 -22.12 15.35
C SER A 197 16.11 -23.61 15.66
N VAL A 198 16.27 -23.94 16.94
CA VAL A 198 16.35 -25.32 17.47
C VAL A 198 15.10 -26.15 17.13
N CYS A 199 13.97 -25.49 16.89
CA CYS A 199 12.69 -26.10 16.57
C CYS A 199 12.33 -26.08 15.07
N CYS A 200 13.17 -25.52 14.18
CA CYS A 200 12.85 -25.44 12.75
C CYS A 200 13.15 -26.76 12.00
N GLY A 201 14.43 -27.15 11.94
CA GLY A 201 14.92 -28.44 11.43
C GLY A 201 14.53 -28.81 9.99
N SER A 202 13.95 -27.89 9.21
CA SER A 202 13.26 -28.19 7.94
C SER A 202 14.24 -28.30 6.78
N CYS A 203 14.10 -29.34 5.95
CA CYS A 203 15.02 -29.64 4.84
C CYS A 203 14.47 -29.18 3.48
N TYR A 204 15.34 -28.61 2.65
CA TYR A 204 15.02 -28.04 1.34
C TYR A 204 15.97 -28.56 0.26
N SER A 205 15.40 -29.02 -0.86
CA SER A 205 16.12 -29.47 -2.06
C SER A 205 16.40 -28.37 -3.08
N SER A 206 16.03 -27.11 -2.79
CA SER A 206 16.40 -25.95 -3.60
C SER A 206 16.73 -24.73 -2.72
N PHE A 207 17.68 -23.90 -3.17
CA PHE A 207 18.09 -22.70 -2.46
C PHE A 207 16.98 -21.65 -2.37
N ASP A 208 16.16 -21.51 -3.42
CA ASP A 208 15.03 -20.56 -3.40
C ASP A 208 13.94 -20.97 -2.42
N SER A 209 13.63 -22.28 -2.30
CA SER A 209 12.71 -22.78 -1.27
C SER A 209 13.24 -22.50 0.14
N TYR A 210 14.54 -22.71 0.38
CA TYR A 210 15.18 -22.38 1.65
C TYR A 210 15.15 -20.88 1.94
N ARG A 211 15.48 -20.03 0.95
CA ARG A 211 15.47 -18.57 1.06
C ARG A 211 14.07 -18.05 1.38
N CYS A 212 13.04 -18.52 0.67
CA CYS A 212 11.65 -18.17 0.96
C CYS A 212 11.24 -18.61 2.37
N HIS A 213 11.62 -19.81 2.80
CA HIS A 213 11.37 -20.26 4.17
C HIS A 213 12.03 -19.34 5.21
N ILE A 214 13.30 -18.95 5.03
CA ILE A 214 13.96 -17.99 5.93
C ILE A 214 13.18 -16.67 5.99
N TYR A 215 12.81 -16.08 4.85
CA TYR A 215 12.08 -14.80 4.83
C TYR A 215 10.65 -14.89 5.38
N CYS A 216 10.02 -16.06 5.36
CA CYS A 216 8.67 -16.24 5.91
C CYS A 216 8.66 -16.59 7.40
N PHE A 217 9.64 -17.35 7.90
CA PHE A 217 9.61 -17.94 9.26
C PHE A 217 10.75 -17.46 10.17
N HIS A 218 11.79 -16.83 9.62
CA HIS A 218 12.98 -16.36 10.35
C HIS A 218 13.34 -14.90 10.02
N ARG A 219 12.40 -14.12 9.46
CA ARG A 219 12.63 -12.73 9.00
C ARG A 219 13.30 -11.84 10.04
N SER A 220 12.82 -11.91 11.29
CA SER A 220 13.37 -11.17 12.43
C SER A 220 14.82 -11.52 12.81
N LEU A 221 15.36 -12.64 12.32
CA LEU A 221 16.76 -13.04 12.47
C LEU A 221 17.63 -12.61 11.27
N VAL A 222 17.02 -12.22 10.14
CA VAL A 222 17.73 -11.73 8.95
C VAL A 222 17.83 -10.21 8.97
N ASP A 223 16.73 -9.53 9.31
CA ASP A 223 16.66 -8.06 9.34
C ASP A 223 17.67 -7.45 10.35
N SER A 224 18.18 -8.25 11.31
CA SER A 224 19.24 -7.87 12.24
C SER A 224 20.67 -7.86 11.66
N PHE A 225 20.89 -8.33 10.42
CA PHE A 225 22.21 -8.37 9.78
C PHE A 225 22.39 -7.33 8.65
N ASP A 226 21.32 -6.81 8.06
CA ASP A 226 21.41 -5.84 6.94
C ASP A 226 21.71 -4.39 7.37
N SER A 227 21.78 -4.09 8.68
CA SER A 227 22.00 -2.72 9.17
C SER A 227 23.46 -2.22 9.14
N ASP A 228 24.44 -3.09 8.85
CA ASP A 228 25.88 -2.76 8.87
C ASP A 228 26.51 -2.82 7.45
N SER A 229 26.24 -1.83 6.57
CA SER A 229 27.23 -1.33 5.58
C SER A 229 26.75 -0.21 4.63
N VAL A 230 26.92 1.06 5.04
CA VAL A 230 27.09 2.18 4.09
C VAL A 230 28.31 3.00 4.51
N ILE A 231 29.37 2.92 3.70
CA ILE A 231 30.60 3.70 3.87
C ILE A 231 30.44 5.03 3.12
N PRO A 232 30.59 6.20 3.76
CA PRO A 232 30.62 7.48 3.07
C PRO A 232 32.03 7.74 2.50
N SER A 233 32.13 7.89 1.17
CA SER A 233 33.38 8.26 0.50
C SER A 233 33.46 9.77 0.26
N ASN A 234 34.24 10.46 1.11
CA ASN A 234 34.75 11.81 0.80
C ASN A 234 36.05 11.67 0.00
N ILE A 235 36.18 12.36 -1.14
CA ILE A 235 37.48 12.74 -1.73
C ILE A 235 37.33 14.16 -2.31
N ASP A 236 38.30 15.03 -2.00
CA ASP A 236 38.40 16.42 -2.43
C ASP A 236 38.88 16.60 -3.89
N ASN A 237 38.70 17.80 -4.43
CA ASN A 237 39.24 18.23 -5.72
C ASN A 237 40.77 18.38 -5.70
N ASN A 238 41.45 18.00 -6.80
CA ASN A 238 42.18 18.96 -7.66
C ASN A 238 42.86 18.34 -8.90
N ASP A 239 42.84 19.13 -9.98
CA ASP A 239 43.80 19.24 -11.10
C ASP A 239 44.23 18.02 -11.95
N SER A 240 43.78 17.97 -13.21
CA SER A 240 44.49 18.59 -14.36
C SER A 240 44.12 17.97 -15.74
N TYR A 241 44.31 18.75 -16.81
CA TYR A 241 43.90 18.45 -18.20
C TYR A 241 44.69 17.32 -18.89
N ILE A 242 44.03 16.55 -19.76
CA ILE A 242 44.44 16.25 -21.17
C ILE A 242 43.27 15.54 -21.92
N GLN A 243 42.98 16.02 -23.13
CA GLN A 243 42.27 15.32 -24.23
C GLN A 243 43.28 15.09 -25.38
N PRO A 244 43.05 14.22 -26.39
CA PRO A 244 41.80 13.59 -26.84
C PRO A 244 41.83 12.04 -26.60
N ASP A 245 41.12 11.12 -27.27
CA ASP A 245 40.35 11.13 -28.53
C ASP A 245 39.25 10.05 -28.62
N ALA A 246 38.58 9.96 -29.77
CA ALA A 246 37.41 9.15 -30.11
C ALA A 246 37.55 7.61 -29.99
N ASN A 247 36.61 6.97 -29.29
CA ASN A 247 35.53 6.14 -29.88
C ASN A 247 34.76 5.32 -28.82
N ASN A 248 33.48 5.07 -29.11
CA ASN A 248 32.60 4.08 -28.45
C ASN A 248 32.41 4.21 -26.92
N GLN A 249 31.41 4.99 -26.50
CA GLN A 249 30.70 4.72 -25.25
C GLN A 249 29.18 4.74 -25.47
N SER A 250 28.53 3.72 -24.94
CA SER A 250 27.08 3.62 -24.78
C SER A 250 26.62 4.57 -23.68
N ASP A 251 25.58 5.37 -23.95
CA ASP A 251 25.07 6.35 -23.00
C ASP A 251 24.67 5.72 -21.66
N HIS A 252 25.36 6.15 -20.60
CA HIS A 252 24.90 5.95 -19.24
C HIS A 252 23.76 6.92 -18.96
N ILE A 253 22.53 6.43 -19.08
CA ILE A 253 21.35 7.12 -18.51
C ILE A 253 21.49 7.06 -16.98
N GLU A 254 21.75 8.21 -16.36
CA GLU A 254 21.46 8.39 -14.95
C GLU A 254 19.94 8.37 -14.76
N ASP A 255 19.47 7.47 -13.90
CA ASP A 255 18.06 7.24 -13.62
C ASP A 255 17.50 8.38 -12.75
N PRO A 256 16.60 9.24 -13.26
CA PRO A 256 16.08 10.37 -12.48
C PRO A 256 14.99 9.96 -11.48
N ASP A 257 14.46 8.73 -11.55
CA ASP A 257 13.28 8.28 -10.81
C ASP A 257 13.60 7.86 -9.36
N SER A 258 14.41 8.67 -8.66
CA SER A 258 14.56 8.64 -7.20
C SER A 258 13.37 9.27 -6.45
N PHE A 259 12.18 9.25 -7.05
CA PHE A 259 10.93 9.33 -6.31
C PHE A 259 10.71 7.98 -5.61
N ILE A 260 11.12 7.94 -4.33
CA ILE A 260 10.73 6.88 -3.42
C ILE A 260 9.21 7.00 -3.22
N TYR A 261 8.46 6.23 -4.02
CA TYR A 261 7.08 5.89 -3.72
C TYR A 261 7.06 5.31 -2.30
N ARG A 262 6.21 5.91 -1.46
CA ARG A 262 6.08 5.55 -0.04
C ARG A 262 5.38 4.21 0.04
N ASP A 263 5.53 3.56 1.19
CA ASP A 263 4.64 2.47 1.56
C ASP A 263 3.19 3.00 1.55
N GLU A 264 2.41 2.54 0.58
CA GLU A 264 0.95 2.46 0.73
C GLU A 264 0.72 1.40 1.81
N GLU A 265 0.63 1.86 3.07
CA GLU A 265 -0.07 1.09 4.09
C GLU A 265 -1.48 0.84 3.53
N CYS A 266 -1.84 -0.43 3.38
CA CYS A 266 -3.18 -0.83 2.97
C CYS A 266 -4.15 -0.20 3.96
N ASP A 267 -4.96 0.76 3.51
CA ASP A 267 -5.89 1.48 4.38
C ASP A 267 -6.68 0.46 5.22
N GLU A 268 -6.62 0.63 6.54
CA GLU A 268 -7.55 -0.06 7.42
C GLU A 268 -8.95 0.37 6.99
N THR A 269 -9.73 -0.59 6.50
CA THR A 269 -11.05 -0.36 5.89
C THR A 269 -11.89 0.57 6.74
N ASP A 270 -12.41 1.65 6.14
CA ASP A 270 -13.23 2.68 6.79
C ASP A 270 -14.14 2.12 7.91
N ASP A 271 -13.71 2.27 9.16
CA ASP A 271 -14.52 2.02 10.37
C ASP A 271 -15.58 3.13 10.58
N LEU A 272 -15.87 3.91 9.52
CA LEU A 272 -17.02 4.77 9.39
C LEU A 272 -18.29 3.93 9.23
N ILE A 273 -18.76 3.38 10.35
CA ILE A 273 -20.12 2.86 10.61
C ILE A 273 -20.91 2.67 9.31
N ASN A 274 -20.55 1.64 8.55
CA ASN A 274 -21.44 1.15 7.51
C ASN A 274 -22.72 0.79 8.25
N ASN A 275 -23.84 1.43 7.88
CA ASN A 275 -25.16 1.13 8.42
C ASN A 275 -25.54 -0.30 8.02
N PHE A 276 -24.99 -1.25 8.76
CA PHE A 276 -25.61 -2.51 9.02
C PHE A 276 -26.92 -2.16 9.73
N ASP A 277 -27.98 -2.00 8.94
CA ASP A 277 -29.25 -2.57 9.34
C ASP A 277 -29.04 -4.09 9.27
N PRO A 278 -28.73 -4.79 10.39
CA PRO A 278 -28.99 -6.22 10.42
C PRO A 278 -30.46 -6.37 10.05
N ILE A 279 -30.77 -7.27 9.11
CA ILE A 279 -32.16 -7.48 8.71
C ILE A 279 -32.93 -7.95 9.95
N SER A 280 -33.60 -7.01 10.60
CA SER A 280 -34.59 -7.27 11.63
C SER A 280 -35.67 -8.08 10.96
N PHE A 281 -35.69 -9.39 11.23
CA PHE A 281 -36.68 -10.31 10.66
C PHE A 281 -38.04 -10.14 11.38
N THR A 282 -38.52 -8.90 11.43
CA THR A 282 -39.80 -8.48 12.00
C THR A 282 -40.94 -8.57 11.00
N THR A 283 -40.96 -9.63 10.20
CA THR A 283 -42.16 -10.25 9.60
C THR A 283 -41.80 -11.64 9.11
N ILE A 284 -42.43 -12.66 9.69
CA ILE A 284 -42.50 -14.00 9.08
C ILE A 284 -43.49 -13.87 7.91
N ASP A 285 -42.99 -13.58 6.71
CA ASP A 285 -43.81 -13.61 5.50
C ASP A 285 -44.04 -15.08 5.10
N GLU A 286 -45.29 -15.46 4.85
CA GLU A 286 -45.76 -16.86 4.92
C GLU A 286 -45.29 -17.77 3.76
N LYS A 287 -44.28 -17.35 2.99
CA LYS A 287 -43.68 -18.12 1.86
C LYS A 287 -42.16 -18.03 1.80
N CYS A 288 -41.48 -18.61 2.80
CA CYS A 288 -40.07 -18.94 2.65
C CYS A 288 -39.87 -19.98 1.53
N SER A 289 -38.98 -19.72 0.58
CA SER A 289 -38.72 -20.59 -0.58
C SER A 289 -37.24 -20.91 -0.73
N PHE A 290 -36.91 -22.02 -1.40
CA PHE A 290 -35.52 -22.37 -1.71
C PHE A 290 -34.82 -21.29 -2.56
N ASP A 291 -35.55 -20.49 -3.33
CA ASP A 291 -34.98 -19.39 -4.12
C ASP A 291 -34.47 -18.25 -3.23
N ILE A 292 -35.22 -17.91 -2.17
CA ILE A 292 -34.79 -16.94 -1.14
C ILE A 292 -33.53 -17.44 -0.43
N LEU A 293 -33.46 -18.73 -0.09
CA LEU A 293 -32.27 -19.34 0.50
C LEU A 293 -31.05 -19.26 -0.44
N VAL A 294 -31.22 -19.58 -1.72
CA VAL A 294 -30.14 -19.47 -2.73
C VAL A 294 -29.65 -18.02 -2.83
N LYS A 295 -30.57 -17.06 -2.85
CA LYS A 295 -30.24 -15.62 -2.85
C LYS A 295 -29.45 -15.23 -1.61
N LEU A 296 -29.92 -15.57 -0.40
CA LEU A 296 -29.25 -15.26 0.86
C LEU A 296 -27.87 -15.91 0.96
N TYR A 297 -27.73 -17.18 0.57
CA TYR A 297 -26.45 -17.87 0.61
C TYR A 297 -25.45 -17.32 -0.43
N THR A 298 -25.93 -16.95 -1.61
CA THR A 298 -25.09 -16.28 -2.63
C THR A 298 -24.63 -14.91 -2.14
N ARG A 299 -25.50 -14.14 -1.47
CA ARG A 299 -25.13 -12.87 -0.82
C ARG A 299 -24.05 -13.08 0.24
N PHE A 300 -24.23 -14.05 1.14
CA PHE A 300 -23.24 -14.39 2.17
C PHE A 300 -21.86 -14.72 1.57
N LEU A 301 -21.81 -15.54 0.52
CA LEU A 301 -20.55 -15.85 -0.18
C LEU A 301 -19.94 -14.61 -0.86
N LEU A 302 -20.76 -13.71 -1.41
CA LEU A 302 -20.31 -12.45 -2.00
C LEU A 302 -19.73 -11.50 -0.93
N GLU A 303 -20.37 -11.38 0.23
CA GLU A 303 -19.87 -10.58 1.36
C GLU A 303 -18.54 -11.12 1.89
N LEU A 304 -18.39 -12.44 2.06
CA LEU A 304 -17.12 -13.06 2.45
C LEU A 304 -15.97 -12.79 1.46
N ARG A 305 -16.27 -12.76 0.15
CA ARG A 305 -15.26 -12.57 -0.89
C ARG A 305 -14.90 -11.11 -1.13
N GLU A 306 -15.91 -10.27 -1.33
CA GLU A 306 -15.72 -8.93 -1.90
C GLU A 306 -15.70 -7.83 -0.82
N TYR A 307 -16.32 -8.06 0.35
CA TYR A 307 -16.28 -7.13 1.49
C TYR A 307 -15.21 -7.54 2.52
N HIS A 308 -15.12 -8.83 2.86
CA HIS A 308 -14.11 -9.35 3.79
C HIS A 308 -12.81 -9.82 3.12
N LEU A 309 -12.70 -9.72 1.79
CA LEU A 309 -11.51 -10.03 0.99
C LEU A 309 -10.90 -11.42 1.28
N LEU A 310 -11.74 -12.39 1.69
CA LEU A 310 -11.25 -13.71 2.09
C LEU A 310 -10.78 -14.51 0.87
N PRO A 311 -9.59 -15.15 0.93
CA PRO A 311 -9.11 -15.99 -0.17
C PRO A 311 -10.11 -17.08 -0.53
N GLN A 312 -10.27 -17.40 -1.82
CA GLN A 312 -11.27 -18.36 -2.31
C GLN A 312 -11.22 -19.72 -1.57
N LYS A 313 -10.03 -20.19 -1.17
CA LYS A 313 -9.84 -21.41 -0.35
C LYS A 313 -10.48 -21.31 1.05
N VAL A 314 -10.44 -20.14 1.68
CA VAL A 314 -11.07 -19.87 2.98
C VAL A 314 -12.58 -19.83 2.83
N VAL A 315 -13.09 -19.17 1.79
CA VAL A 315 -14.54 -19.14 1.49
C VAL A 315 -15.09 -20.55 1.20
N GLN A 316 -14.34 -21.36 0.44
CA GLN A 316 -14.66 -22.77 0.21
C GLN A 316 -14.64 -23.60 1.50
N LEU A 317 -13.65 -23.38 2.39
CA LEU A 317 -13.59 -24.05 3.69
C LEU A 317 -14.79 -23.68 4.60
N ILE A 318 -15.16 -22.39 4.66
CA ILE A 318 -16.35 -21.93 5.39
C ILE A 318 -17.61 -22.60 4.83
N SER A 319 -17.75 -22.68 3.51
CA SER A 319 -18.87 -23.37 2.85
C SER A 319 -18.92 -24.87 3.17
N SER A 320 -17.76 -25.55 3.18
CA SER A 320 -17.67 -26.96 3.59
C SER A 320 -18.11 -27.13 5.03
N ASN A 321 -17.56 -26.35 5.96
CA ASN A 321 -17.89 -26.44 7.39
C ASN A 321 -19.39 -26.20 7.67
N ILE A 322 -20.05 -25.31 6.92
CA ILE A 322 -21.52 -25.12 6.98
C ILE A 322 -22.24 -26.38 6.50
N SER A 323 -21.77 -26.99 5.40
CA SER A 323 -22.35 -28.22 4.84
C SER A 323 -22.19 -29.40 5.82
N ASP A 324 -21.03 -29.54 6.44
CA ASP A 324 -20.72 -30.56 7.45
C ASP A 324 -21.57 -30.38 8.71
N LEU A 325 -21.77 -29.14 9.18
CA LEU A 325 -22.65 -28.83 10.31
C LEU A 325 -24.11 -29.21 10.01
N LEU A 326 -24.60 -28.91 8.79
CA LEU A 326 -25.93 -29.33 8.35
C LEU A 326 -26.08 -30.85 8.28
N GLU A 327 -25.04 -31.58 7.87
CA GLU A 327 -25.03 -33.05 7.95
C GLU A 327 -25.07 -33.58 9.38
N VAL A 328 -24.37 -32.95 10.33
CA VAL A 328 -24.41 -33.33 11.75
C VAL A 328 -25.81 -33.08 12.32
N ILE A 329 -26.44 -31.93 12.00
CA ILE A 329 -27.82 -31.63 12.40
C ILE A 329 -28.79 -32.68 11.82
N LEU A 330 -28.67 -33.03 10.54
CA LEU A 330 -29.42 -34.13 9.91
C LEU A 330 -29.26 -35.46 10.66
N LYS A 331 -28.02 -35.84 11.01
CA LYS A 331 -27.73 -37.07 11.78
C LYS A 331 -28.37 -37.03 13.18
N LEU A 332 -28.37 -35.88 13.86
CA LEU A 332 -29.01 -35.69 15.17
C LEU A 332 -30.55 -35.74 15.12
N ILE A 333 -31.16 -35.24 14.05
CA ILE A 333 -32.61 -35.37 13.82
C ILE A 333 -32.97 -36.86 13.68
N LYS A 334 -32.19 -37.62 12.91
CA LYS A 334 -32.38 -39.08 12.72
C LYS A 334 -32.25 -39.88 14.01
N THR A 335 -31.29 -39.56 14.88
CA THR A 335 -31.09 -40.33 16.13
C THR A 335 -32.16 -40.07 17.19
N LYS A 336 -32.76 -38.87 17.24
CA LYS A 336 -33.88 -38.56 18.15
C LYS A 336 -35.25 -39.01 17.62
N GLN A 337 -35.36 -39.35 16.34
CA GLN A 337 -36.62 -39.71 15.67
C GLN A 337 -37.22 -41.04 16.12
N SER A 338 -36.41 -42.01 16.55
CA SER A 338 -36.83 -43.37 16.94
C SER A 338 -37.80 -43.43 18.14
N ALA A 339 -38.22 -42.29 18.69
CA ALA A 339 -39.01 -42.17 19.90
C ALA A 339 -40.41 -41.51 19.73
N SER A 340 -40.76 -40.93 18.57
CA SER A 340 -42.10 -40.33 18.38
C SER A 340 -42.56 -40.23 16.93
N VAL A 341 -43.86 -40.46 16.70
CA VAL A 341 -44.51 -40.42 15.37
C VAL A 341 -45.35 -39.15 15.23
N LEU A 342 -44.90 -38.20 14.41
CA LEU A 342 -45.74 -37.42 13.48
C LEU A 342 -44.86 -36.60 12.50
N THR A 343 -45.26 -36.56 11.22
CA THR A 343 -44.88 -35.54 10.20
C THR A 343 -43.39 -35.14 10.08
N VAL A 344 -42.48 -36.06 9.69
CA VAL A 344 -41.04 -35.72 9.49
C VAL A 344 -40.44 -36.12 8.13
N VAL A 345 -41.25 -36.61 7.17
CA VAL A 345 -40.77 -36.95 5.80
C VAL A 345 -40.33 -35.69 5.02
N ASP A 346 -40.87 -34.52 5.36
CA ASP A 346 -40.48 -33.23 4.76
C ASP A 346 -39.10 -32.73 5.24
N LEU A 347 -38.82 -32.75 6.55
CA LEU A 347 -37.63 -32.07 7.09
C LEU A 347 -36.31 -32.69 6.61
N GLU A 348 -36.20 -34.02 6.54
CA GLU A 348 -35.00 -34.66 5.98
C GLU A 348 -34.81 -34.28 4.50
N THR A 349 -35.90 -34.27 3.74
CA THR A 349 -35.91 -33.91 2.32
C THR A 349 -35.49 -32.46 2.11
N ILE A 350 -36.03 -31.54 2.93
CA ILE A 350 -35.69 -30.11 2.94
C ILE A 350 -34.20 -29.92 3.25
N PHE A 351 -33.69 -30.42 4.38
CA PHE A 351 -32.29 -30.25 4.77
C PHE A 351 -31.32 -30.89 3.76
N THR A 352 -31.66 -32.04 3.19
CA THR A 352 -30.87 -32.67 2.11
C THR A 352 -30.86 -31.80 0.85
N HIS A 353 -31.97 -31.14 0.52
CA HIS A 353 -32.06 -30.22 -0.60
C HIS A 353 -31.27 -28.92 -0.34
N VAL A 354 -31.37 -28.35 0.87
CA VAL A 354 -30.57 -27.21 1.34
C VAL A 354 -29.08 -27.48 1.20
N ASN A 355 -28.60 -28.62 1.71
CA ASN A 355 -27.18 -28.97 1.64
C ASN A 355 -26.70 -29.07 0.18
N LYS A 356 -27.47 -29.75 -0.67
CA LYS A 356 -27.19 -29.84 -2.12
C LYS A 356 -27.13 -28.48 -2.81
N LEU A 357 -28.03 -27.54 -2.46
CA LEU A 357 -27.99 -26.18 -3.00
C LEU A 357 -26.72 -25.44 -2.56
N ILE A 358 -26.42 -25.46 -1.26
CA ILE A 358 -25.21 -24.83 -0.68
C ILE A 358 -23.94 -25.36 -1.35
N THR A 359 -23.73 -26.68 -1.37
CA THR A 359 -22.56 -27.31 -2.01
C THR A 359 -22.51 -27.04 -3.52
N SER A 360 -23.67 -26.92 -4.19
CA SER A 360 -23.71 -26.64 -5.63
C SER A 360 -23.30 -25.20 -5.97
N ILE A 361 -23.62 -24.22 -5.12
CA ILE A 361 -23.28 -22.81 -5.36
C ILE A 361 -21.79 -22.59 -5.17
N SER A 362 -21.22 -23.10 -4.08
CA SER A 362 -19.80 -22.93 -3.72
C SER A 362 -18.82 -23.82 -4.48
N LYS A 363 -19.31 -24.77 -5.29
CA LYS A 363 -18.50 -25.76 -6.00
C LYS A 363 -17.43 -25.16 -6.91
N ASN A 364 -17.79 -24.11 -7.68
CA ASN A 364 -16.88 -23.43 -8.60
C ASN A 364 -17.36 -22.01 -8.92
N GLU A 365 -16.46 -21.23 -9.53
CA GLU A 365 -16.70 -19.83 -9.88
C GLU A 365 -17.91 -19.67 -10.82
N HIS A 366 -18.04 -20.51 -11.85
CA HIS A 366 -19.12 -20.43 -12.82
C HIS A 366 -20.50 -20.67 -12.17
N THR A 367 -20.64 -21.62 -11.23
CA THR A 367 -21.91 -21.84 -10.52
C THR A 367 -22.26 -20.68 -9.58
N PHE A 368 -21.27 -20.07 -8.94
CA PHE A 368 -21.44 -18.90 -8.09
C PHE A 368 -21.87 -17.68 -8.91
N LEU A 369 -21.09 -17.31 -9.94
CA LEU A 369 -21.39 -16.15 -10.80
C LEU A 369 -22.76 -16.27 -11.48
N LYS A 370 -23.18 -17.48 -11.87
CA LYS A 370 -24.54 -17.71 -12.41
C LYS A 370 -25.65 -17.39 -11.40
N GLN A 371 -25.44 -17.60 -10.09
CA GLN A 371 -26.38 -17.11 -9.08
C GLN A 371 -26.30 -15.59 -8.91
N CYS A 372 -25.10 -15.00 -9.00
CA CYS A 372 -24.94 -13.55 -8.98
C CYS A 372 -25.72 -12.86 -10.10
N GLN A 373 -25.61 -13.37 -11.34
CA GLN A 373 -26.39 -12.89 -12.50
C GLN A 373 -27.90 -12.99 -12.22
N LYS A 374 -28.36 -14.13 -11.70
CA LYS A 374 -29.77 -14.40 -11.44
C LYS A 374 -30.37 -13.54 -10.31
N HIS A 375 -29.60 -13.21 -9.27
CA HIS A 375 -30.15 -12.65 -8.03
C HIS A 375 -29.72 -11.22 -7.69
N PHE A 376 -28.66 -10.71 -8.32
CA PHE A 376 -28.04 -9.41 -7.99
C PHE A 376 -27.72 -8.54 -9.22
N ASN A 377 -28.27 -8.87 -10.40
CA ASN A 377 -28.01 -8.16 -11.66
C ASN A 377 -26.50 -8.02 -11.97
N TYR A 378 -25.70 -9.00 -11.53
CA TYR A 378 -24.28 -9.06 -11.86
C TYR A 378 -24.10 -9.33 -13.34
N GLU A 379 -23.11 -8.67 -13.95
CA GLU A 379 -22.80 -8.78 -15.37
C GLU A 379 -21.32 -9.08 -15.54
N LEU A 380 -21.02 -9.98 -16.48
CA LEU A 380 -19.65 -10.42 -16.73
C LEU A 380 -18.91 -9.33 -17.54
N PRO A 381 -17.62 -9.07 -17.23
CA PRO A 381 -16.79 -8.25 -18.11
C PRO A 381 -16.74 -8.83 -19.52
N ILE A 382 -16.82 -7.96 -20.52
CA ILE A 382 -16.65 -8.32 -21.92
C ILE A 382 -15.16 -8.31 -22.23
N GLU A 383 -14.68 -9.42 -22.80
CA GLU A 383 -13.33 -9.57 -23.29
C GLU A 383 -13.16 -8.85 -24.64
N ILE A 384 -12.08 -8.08 -24.76
CA ILE A 384 -11.63 -7.45 -26.02
C ILE A 384 -10.30 -8.11 -26.38
N VAL A 385 -10.29 -8.83 -27.51
CA VAL A 385 -9.03 -9.22 -28.18
C VAL A 385 -8.46 -7.97 -28.85
N LEU A 386 -7.19 -7.67 -28.58
CA LEU A 386 -6.50 -6.49 -29.08
C LEU A 386 -5.87 -6.78 -30.46
N ASN A 387 -4.54 -6.73 -30.57
CA ASN A 387 -3.83 -6.98 -31.84
C ASN A 387 -3.52 -8.47 -32.04
N THR A 388 -2.99 -9.16 -31.03
CA THR A 388 -2.78 -10.63 -31.08
C THR A 388 -3.86 -11.38 -30.30
N SER A 389 -3.99 -12.68 -30.56
CA SER A 389 -4.88 -13.58 -29.82
C SER A 389 -4.45 -13.88 -28.37
N GLU A 390 -3.35 -13.29 -27.91
CA GLU A 390 -2.86 -13.38 -26.51
C GLU A 390 -2.95 -12.01 -25.80
N ASP A 391 -3.23 -10.92 -26.52
CA ASP A 391 -3.34 -9.58 -25.98
C ASP A 391 -4.81 -9.26 -25.68
N HIS A 392 -5.21 -9.39 -24.41
CA HIS A 392 -6.60 -9.17 -23.98
C HIS A 392 -6.74 -7.91 -23.11
N ALA A 393 -7.91 -7.27 -23.21
CA ALA A 393 -8.44 -6.31 -22.25
C ALA A 393 -9.85 -6.73 -21.82
N TYR A 394 -10.32 -6.25 -20.67
CA TYR A 394 -11.64 -6.57 -20.13
C TYR A 394 -12.37 -5.29 -19.76
N TYR A 395 -13.60 -5.10 -20.23
CA TYR A 395 -14.40 -3.91 -19.95
C TYR A 395 -15.83 -4.24 -19.56
N ILE A 396 -16.46 -3.33 -18.83
CA ILE A 396 -17.87 -3.40 -18.42
C ILE A 396 -18.60 -2.25 -19.12
N PRO A 397 -19.63 -2.53 -19.94
CA PRO A 397 -20.36 -1.48 -20.66
C PRO A 397 -21.02 -0.47 -19.71
N LEU A 398 -20.67 0.80 -19.88
CA LEU A 398 -21.18 1.92 -19.08
C LEU A 398 -22.69 1.98 -19.09
N LYS A 399 -23.33 1.67 -20.24
CA LYS A 399 -24.79 1.59 -20.36
C LYS A 399 -25.42 0.62 -19.38
N ILE A 400 -24.80 -0.53 -19.14
CA ILE A 400 -25.35 -1.55 -18.24
C ILE A 400 -25.09 -1.13 -16.79
N SER A 401 -23.84 -0.76 -16.45
CA SER A 401 -23.46 -0.31 -15.11
C SER A 401 -24.26 0.90 -14.64
N LEU A 402 -24.42 1.92 -15.48
CA LEU A 402 -25.23 3.12 -15.17
C LEU A 402 -26.72 2.82 -15.12
N SER A 403 -27.21 1.89 -15.94
CA SER A 403 -28.60 1.43 -15.79
C SER A 403 -28.77 0.82 -14.41
N HIS A 404 -27.99 -0.19 -14.02
CA HIS A 404 -28.10 -0.84 -12.72
C HIS A 404 -27.93 0.13 -11.54
N LEU A 405 -26.95 1.02 -11.59
CA LEU A 405 -26.74 2.07 -10.58
C LEU A 405 -27.98 2.98 -10.41
N LEU A 406 -28.58 3.40 -11.52
CA LEU A 406 -29.70 4.35 -11.52
C LEU A 406 -31.08 3.67 -11.39
N HIS A 407 -31.17 2.35 -11.19
CA HIS A 407 -32.45 1.71 -10.82
C HIS A 407 -32.96 2.16 -9.43
N SER A 408 -32.08 2.69 -8.57
CA SER A 408 -32.48 3.25 -7.27
C SER A 408 -33.15 4.61 -7.45
N GLY A 409 -34.45 4.70 -7.12
CA GLY A 409 -35.18 5.96 -7.07
C GLY A 409 -34.58 6.95 -6.06
N GLU A 410 -34.17 6.47 -4.89
CA GLU A 410 -33.53 7.28 -3.84
C GLU A 410 -32.23 7.94 -4.32
N LEU A 411 -31.43 7.21 -5.10
CA LEU A 411 -30.18 7.76 -5.67
C LEU A 411 -30.48 8.85 -6.71
N LEU A 412 -31.50 8.67 -7.54
CA LEU A 412 -31.93 9.66 -8.51
C LEU A 412 -32.54 10.90 -7.85
N ASP A 413 -33.33 10.73 -6.80
CA ASP A 413 -33.83 11.85 -6.00
C ASP A 413 -32.68 12.62 -5.34
N ALA A 414 -31.67 11.92 -4.80
CA ALA A 414 -30.46 12.55 -4.27
C ALA A 414 -29.68 13.33 -5.34
N ILE A 415 -29.50 12.77 -6.55
CA ILE A 415 -28.86 13.43 -7.70
C ILE A 415 -29.66 14.67 -8.14
N ASN A 416 -30.98 14.56 -8.25
CA ASN A 416 -31.87 15.66 -8.65
C ASN A 416 -31.84 16.80 -7.63
N ASN A 417 -31.99 16.48 -6.35
CA ASN A 417 -31.93 17.47 -5.26
C ASN A 417 -30.57 18.18 -5.20
N ASN A 418 -29.46 17.43 -5.31
CA ASN A 418 -28.11 17.99 -5.38
C ASN A 418 -27.96 18.93 -6.59
N THR A 419 -28.32 18.46 -7.79
CA THR A 419 -28.23 19.25 -9.03
C THR A 419 -29.03 20.55 -8.94
N GLN A 420 -30.27 20.50 -8.47
CA GLN A 420 -31.11 21.70 -8.30
C GLN A 420 -30.53 22.67 -7.27
N SER A 421 -30.02 22.17 -6.14
CA SER A 421 -29.38 23.02 -5.13
C SER A 421 -28.13 23.74 -5.66
N LEU A 422 -27.29 23.05 -6.44
CA LEU A 422 -26.09 23.62 -7.07
C LEU A 422 -26.44 24.66 -8.13
N ILE A 423 -27.52 24.45 -8.91
CA ILE A 423 -28.05 25.46 -9.85
C ILE A 423 -28.55 26.69 -9.10
N ILE A 424 -29.29 26.52 -7.99
CA ILE A 424 -29.79 27.65 -7.18
C ILE A 424 -28.64 28.43 -6.54
N GLN A 425 -27.59 27.75 -6.07
CA GLN A 425 -26.42 28.41 -5.47
C GLN A 425 -25.58 29.15 -6.51
N SER A 426 -25.28 28.53 -7.66
CA SER A 426 -24.49 29.15 -8.74
C SER A 426 -25.19 30.33 -9.43
N ASN A 427 -26.52 30.45 -9.31
CA ASN A 427 -27.26 31.64 -9.73
C ASN A 427 -27.22 32.79 -8.69
N LYS A 428 -26.82 32.51 -7.44
CA LYS A 428 -26.68 33.51 -6.36
C LYS A 428 -25.24 34.02 -6.22
N ASP A 429 -24.27 33.14 -6.47
CA ASP A 429 -22.85 33.40 -6.33
C ASP A 429 -22.14 33.03 -7.65
N ASN A 430 -21.61 34.05 -8.33
CA ASN A 430 -20.85 33.90 -9.56
C ASN A 430 -19.33 33.88 -9.34
N ASP A 431 -18.86 34.10 -8.10
CA ASP A 431 -17.44 34.11 -7.76
C ASP A 431 -16.93 32.68 -7.49
N LEU A 432 -17.84 31.75 -7.16
CA LEU A 432 -17.53 30.35 -6.89
C LEU A 432 -17.95 29.38 -8.02
N ILE A 433 -17.04 28.45 -8.34
CA ILE A 433 -17.35 27.26 -9.14
C ILE A 433 -17.77 26.15 -8.18
N LEU A 434 -19.05 25.81 -8.19
CA LEU A 434 -19.70 24.82 -7.32
C LEU A 434 -19.95 23.48 -8.03
N SER A 435 -19.96 23.48 -9.37
CA SER A 435 -20.19 22.30 -10.19
C SER A 435 -19.46 22.38 -11.52
N ASN A 436 -19.01 21.24 -12.05
CA ASN A 436 -18.49 21.13 -13.41
C ASN A 436 -19.52 21.55 -14.47
N ARG A 437 -20.83 21.56 -14.16
CA ARG A 437 -21.87 22.17 -15.01
C ARG A 437 -21.63 23.66 -15.32
N GLN A 438 -20.83 24.37 -14.51
CA GLN A 438 -20.45 25.75 -14.79
C GLN A 438 -19.33 25.87 -15.84
N CYS A 439 -18.58 24.81 -16.13
CA CYS A 439 -17.45 24.81 -17.07
C CYS A 439 -17.87 25.15 -18.50
N ARG A 440 -17.01 25.90 -19.21
CA ARG A 440 -17.30 26.42 -20.56
C ARG A 440 -17.50 25.29 -21.57
N SER A 441 -16.64 24.28 -21.56
CA SER A 441 -16.69 23.09 -22.44
C SER A 441 -18.03 22.36 -22.33
N ILE A 442 -18.48 22.05 -21.11
CA ILE A 442 -19.78 21.43 -20.84
C ILE A 442 -20.92 22.33 -21.33
N LYS A 443 -20.90 23.64 -21.02
CA LYS A 443 -21.92 24.58 -21.48
C LYS A 443 -22.02 24.67 -23.01
N SER A 444 -20.89 24.70 -23.72
CA SER A 444 -20.90 24.73 -25.20
C SER A 444 -21.38 23.42 -25.81
N ASN A 445 -21.01 22.27 -25.23
CA ASN A 445 -21.44 20.95 -25.72
C ASN A 445 -22.93 20.68 -25.47
N THR A 446 -23.51 21.32 -24.45
CA THR A 446 -24.90 21.09 -24.02
C THR A 446 -25.88 22.17 -24.50
N SER A 447 -25.42 23.34 -24.95
CA SER A 447 -26.28 24.44 -25.42
C SER A 447 -27.21 24.08 -26.59
N ASN A 448 -26.86 23.05 -27.37
CA ASN A 448 -27.68 22.55 -28.48
C ASN A 448 -28.68 21.45 -28.06
N ARG A 449 -28.62 20.94 -26.82
CA ARG A 449 -29.55 19.93 -26.31
C ARG A 449 -30.81 20.62 -25.81
N LYS A 450 -31.95 20.38 -26.48
CA LYS A 450 -33.25 20.99 -26.12
C LYS A 450 -33.83 20.53 -24.77
N ASN A 451 -33.26 19.50 -24.15
CA ASN A 451 -33.71 18.95 -22.87
C ASN A 451 -32.64 19.15 -21.79
N SER A 452 -33.08 19.54 -20.59
CA SER A 452 -32.30 19.70 -19.36
C SER A 452 -31.70 18.41 -18.81
N ASP A 453 -32.16 17.27 -19.29
CA ASP A 453 -32.09 15.98 -18.59
C ASP A 453 -30.85 15.18 -19.03
N PHE A 454 -29.68 15.65 -18.63
CA PHE A 454 -28.43 14.91 -18.75
C PHE A 454 -27.66 14.87 -17.43
N LEU A 455 -26.95 13.77 -17.17
CA LEU A 455 -25.96 13.68 -16.08
C LEU A 455 -24.53 13.85 -16.60
N LEU A 456 -23.66 14.41 -15.76
CA LEU A 456 -22.23 14.49 -15.98
C LEU A 456 -21.55 13.19 -15.57
N LEU A 457 -20.76 12.64 -16.49
CA LEU A 457 -19.98 11.42 -16.30
C LEU A 457 -18.50 11.79 -16.46
N LYS A 458 -17.72 11.63 -15.40
CA LYS A 458 -16.26 11.79 -15.44
C LYS A 458 -15.57 10.44 -15.60
N LEU A 459 -14.39 10.46 -16.21
CA LEU A 459 -13.50 9.31 -16.26
C LEU A 459 -12.27 9.55 -15.37
N TYR A 460 -11.71 8.47 -14.84
CA TYR A 460 -10.44 8.48 -14.13
C TYR A 460 -9.57 7.33 -14.65
N SER A 461 -8.27 7.55 -14.78
CA SER A 461 -7.30 6.55 -15.25
C SER A 461 -6.21 6.36 -14.21
N ASP A 462 -5.93 5.11 -13.89
CA ASP A 462 -4.90 4.73 -12.93
C ASP A 462 -4.06 3.54 -13.42
N GLY A 463 -2.94 3.28 -12.77
CA GLY A 463 -2.00 2.22 -13.10
C GLY A 463 -1.66 1.32 -11.91
N ILE A 464 -2.30 0.14 -11.83
CA ILE A 464 -2.13 -0.81 -10.72
C ILE A 464 -0.99 -1.80 -11.02
N GLY A 465 -0.03 -1.93 -10.10
CA GLY A 465 0.97 -3.01 -10.10
C GLY A 465 0.46 -4.20 -9.29
N ILE A 466 0.44 -5.41 -9.88
CA ILE A 466 0.02 -6.64 -9.15
C ILE A 466 1.18 -7.39 -8.48
N THR A 467 2.39 -6.85 -8.58
CA THR A 467 3.62 -7.37 -7.98
C THR A 467 3.92 -6.68 -6.65
N ASN A 468 4.73 -7.32 -5.79
CA ASN A 468 5.20 -6.70 -4.55
C ASN A 468 5.77 -5.28 -4.84
N PRO A 469 5.16 -4.20 -4.30
CA PRO A 469 5.51 -2.82 -4.64
C PRO A 469 6.92 -2.42 -4.20
N ILE A 470 7.50 -3.14 -3.25
CA ILE A 470 8.87 -2.92 -2.73
C ILE A 470 9.90 -3.76 -3.50
N GLY A 471 9.46 -4.74 -4.31
CA GLY A 471 10.35 -5.66 -5.01
C GLY A 471 11.03 -5.07 -6.26
N PRO A 472 12.16 -5.65 -6.72
CA PRO A 472 12.86 -5.22 -7.95
C PRO A 472 12.07 -5.50 -9.26
N LYS A 473 10.82 -5.94 -9.13
CA LYS A 473 9.85 -6.21 -10.20
C LYS A 473 8.55 -5.41 -10.03
N LYS A 474 8.51 -4.41 -9.13
CA LYS A 474 7.28 -3.66 -8.79
C LYS A 474 6.47 -3.19 -10.02
N ASP A 475 7.15 -2.72 -11.07
CA ASP A 475 6.54 -2.24 -12.32
C ASP A 475 6.51 -3.29 -13.46
N SER A 476 6.90 -4.55 -13.22
CA SER A 476 6.99 -5.55 -14.30
C SER A 476 5.63 -6.06 -14.75
N HIS A 477 4.61 -5.97 -13.89
CA HIS A 477 3.24 -6.40 -14.15
C HIS A 477 2.25 -5.29 -13.76
N LYS A 478 2.16 -4.27 -14.62
CA LYS A 478 1.26 -3.11 -14.45
C LYS A 478 0.05 -3.22 -15.37
N PHE A 479 -1.12 -2.91 -14.83
CA PHE A 479 -2.39 -2.77 -15.55
C PHE A 479 -2.81 -1.29 -15.58
N THR A 480 -3.39 -0.88 -16.70
CA THR A 480 -4.04 0.42 -16.84
C THR A 480 -5.53 0.20 -16.65
N CYS A 481 -6.09 0.92 -15.68
CA CYS A 481 -7.50 0.85 -15.30
C CYS A 481 -8.19 2.16 -15.67
N PHE A 482 -9.35 2.08 -16.31
CA PHE A 482 -10.25 3.20 -16.53
C PHE A 482 -11.48 3.04 -15.65
N TYR A 483 -11.83 4.09 -14.92
CA TYR A 483 -12.97 4.18 -14.02
C TYR A 483 -13.94 5.26 -14.49
N PHE A 484 -15.19 5.17 -14.07
CA PHE A 484 -16.22 6.19 -14.28
C PHE A 484 -16.88 6.56 -12.96
N LEU A 485 -17.30 7.83 -12.84
CA LEU A 485 -18.11 8.31 -11.71
C LEU A 485 -19.14 9.33 -12.20
N LEU A 486 -20.29 9.38 -11.52
CA LEU A 486 -21.30 10.42 -11.74
C LEU A 486 -20.94 11.69 -10.97
N ASP A 487 -20.69 12.78 -11.68
CA ASP A 487 -20.31 14.06 -11.08
C ASP A 487 -21.47 14.72 -10.31
N ASP A 488 -22.72 14.44 -10.69
CA ASP A 488 -23.91 15.01 -10.06
C ASP A 488 -24.33 14.33 -8.74
N LEU A 489 -23.63 13.28 -8.32
CA LEU A 489 -23.82 12.72 -6.99
C LEU A 489 -23.53 13.76 -5.90
N PRO A 490 -24.29 13.78 -4.78
CA PRO A 490 -23.90 14.51 -3.57
C PRO A 490 -22.46 14.19 -3.16
N ASN A 491 -21.73 15.18 -2.64
CA ASN A 491 -20.29 15.03 -2.35
C ASN A 491 -19.96 13.80 -1.48
N VAL A 492 -20.78 13.53 -0.46
CA VAL A 492 -20.63 12.38 0.46
C VAL A 492 -20.81 11.03 -0.23
N LEU A 493 -21.68 10.95 -1.24
CA LEU A 493 -21.85 9.73 -2.04
C LEU A 493 -20.73 9.61 -3.08
N ARG A 494 -20.32 10.72 -3.71
CA ARG A 494 -19.25 10.72 -4.73
C ARG A 494 -17.87 10.34 -4.18
N SER A 495 -17.68 10.38 -2.86
CA SER A 495 -16.46 9.91 -2.18
C SER A 495 -16.50 8.42 -1.80
N GLN A 496 -17.63 7.72 -1.93
CA GLN A 496 -17.71 6.29 -1.57
C GLN A 496 -17.12 5.41 -2.68
N VAL A 497 -16.23 4.48 -2.30
CA VAL A 497 -15.53 3.59 -3.23
C VAL A 497 -16.50 2.72 -4.06
N ASN A 498 -17.62 2.30 -3.48
CA ASN A 498 -18.67 1.53 -4.17
C ASN A 498 -19.40 2.30 -5.30
N LEU A 499 -19.24 3.62 -5.37
CA LEU A 499 -19.77 4.49 -6.42
C LEU A 499 -18.69 4.90 -7.45
N ILE A 500 -17.49 4.33 -7.34
CA ILE A 500 -16.41 4.40 -8.33
C ILE A 500 -16.47 3.15 -9.20
N GLY A 501 -17.07 3.27 -10.38
CA GLY A 501 -17.26 2.12 -11.27
C GLY A 501 -16.01 1.83 -12.10
N LEU A 502 -15.50 0.59 -12.07
CA LEU A 502 -14.51 0.14 -13.05
C LEU A 502 -15.16 0.04 -14.44
N HIS A 503 -14.62 0.74 -15.42
CA HIS A 503 -15.04 0.64 -16.82
C HIS A 503 -14.19 -0.37 -17.59
N CYS A 504 -12.87 -0.35 -17.43
CA CYS A 504 -11.96 -1.19 -18.20
C CYS A 504 -10.65 -1.48 -17.44
N ILE A 505 -10.10 -2.67 -17.64
CA ILE A 505 -8.73 -3.03 -17.25
C ILE A 505 -8.00 -3.65 -18.44
N ALA A 506 -6.77 -3.20 -18.69
CA ALA A 506 -5.91 -3.71 -19.76
C ALA A 506 -4.45 -3.78 -19.27
N TYR A 507 -3.69 -4.76 -19.75
CA TYR A 507 -2.28 -4.87 -19.37
C TYR A 507 -1.47 -3.74 -20.03
N THR A 508 -0.80 -2.89 -19.24
CA THR A 508 -0.19 -1.64 -19.73
C THR A 508 0.86 -1.87 -20.82
N LYS A 509 1.50 -3.05 -20.86
CA LYS A 509 2.43 -3.43 -21.92
C LYS A 509 1.76 -3.47 -23.30
N HIS A 510 0.52 -3.97 -23.40
CA HIS A 510 -0.20 -4.10 -24.67
C HIS A 510 -0.59 -2.71 -25.22
N LEU A 511 -0.88 -1.75 -24.34
CA LEU A 511 -1.24 -0.37 -24.74
C LEU A 511 -0.06 0.47 -25.29
N LYS A 512 1.17 -0.07 -25.26
CA LYS A 512 2.33 0.54 -25.93
C LYS A 512 2.29 0.35 -27.44
N ASP A 513 1.61 -0.70 -27.91
CA ASP A 513 1.31 -0.89 -29.32
C ASP A 513 0.15 0.04 -29.73
N LYS A 514 0.31 0.73 -30.87
CA LYS A 514 -0.69 1.66 -31.37
C LYS A 514 -1.96 0.93 -31.77
N ASP A 515 -1.85 -0.20 -32.47
CA ASP A 515 -3.04 -0.87 -33.01
C ASP A 515 -3.88 -1.48 -31.86
N SER A 516 -3.23 -2.13 -30.89
CA SER A 516 -3.85 -2.60 -29.64
C SER A 516 -4.57 -1.49 -28.88
N ARG A 517 -3.91 -0.33 -28.70
CA ARG A 517 -4.51 0.83 -28.03
C ARG A 517 -5.69 1.38 -28.82
N ASP A 518 -5.54 1.57 -30.13
CA ASP A 518 -6.56 2.17 -30.97
C ASP A 518 -7.81 1.25 -31.04
N VAL A 519 -7.64 -0.08 -31.04
CA VAL A 519 -8.75 -1.06 -30.85
C VAL A 519 -9.47 -0.83 -29.52
N LEU A 520 -8.74 -0.78 -28.39
CA LEU A 520 -9.35 -0.59 -27.08
C LEU A 520 -10.09 0.76 -26.97
N MET A 521 -9.42 1.85 -27.35
CA MET A 521 -9.99 3.20 -27.28
C MET A 521 -11.24 3.33 -28.15
N ASN A 522 -11.28 2.69 -29.33
CA ASN A 522 -12.48 2.66 -30.16
C ASN A 522 -13.69 2.03 -29.42
N VAL A 523 -13.50 0.97 -28.64
CA VAL A 523 -14.59 0.36 -27.85
C VAL A 523 -15.07 1.31 -26.75
N LEU A 524 -14.16 1.82 -25.92
CA LEU A 524 -14.52 2.68 -24.78
C LEU A 524 -15.16 4.01 -25.24
N ILE A 525 -14.61 4.63 -26.30
CA ILE A 525 -15.15 5.85 -26.88
C ILE A 525 -16.54 5.62 -27.49
N GLN A 526 -16.77 4.48 -28.17
CA GLN A 526 -18.08 4.18 -28.75
C GLN A 526 -19.14 3.97 -27.67
N ASP A 527 -18.85 3.21 -26.61
CA ASP A 527 -19.78 3.00 -25.49
C ASP A 527 -20.16 4.34 -24.82
N PHE A 528 -19.17 5.19 -24.52
CA PHE A 528 -19.42 6.53 -23.98
C PHE A 528 -20.22 7.42 -24.96
N ASN A 529 -19.85 7.45 -26.25
CA ASN A 529 -20.57 8.25 -27.25
C ASN A 529 -22.02 7.76 -27.48
N GLN A 530 -22.30 6.46 -27.32
CA GLN A 530 -23.67 5.94 -27.32
C GLN A 530 -24.48 6.50 -26.14
N LEU A 531 -23.91 6.62 -24.95
CA LEU A 531 -24.57 7.28 -23.82
C LEU A 531 -24.87 8.76 -24.06
N GLN A 532 -23.96 9.46 -24.75
CA GLN A 532 -24.14 10.88 -25.05
C GLN A 532 -25.18 11.15 -26.14
N THR A 533 -25.30 10.24 -27.12
CA THR A 533 -26.17 10.42 -28.30
C THR A 533 -27.50 9.69 -28.22
N GLN A 534 -27.55 8.53 -27.56
CA GLN A 534 -28.74 7.69 -27.42
C GLN A 534 -29.33 7.76 -26.02
N GLY A 535 -28.50 7.90 -24.97
CA GLY A 535 -28.93 7.83 -23.57
C GLY A 535 -29.43 6.45 -23.14
N ILE A 536 -30.01 6.36 -21.94
CA ILE A 536 -30.59 5.15 -21.36
C ILE A 536 -32.07 5.35 -20.99
N THR A 537 -32.76 4.25 -20.76
CA THR A 537 -34.11 4.24 -20.16
C THR A 537 -33.95 3.77 -18.71
N VAL A 538 -34.58 4.46 -17.76
CA VAL A 538 -34.52 4.13 -16.33
C VAL A 538 -35.96 3.92 -15.82
N PRO A 539 -36.30 2.85 -15.08
CA PRO A 539 -37.71 2.49 -14.82
C PRO A 539 -38.55 3.56 -14.12
N CYS A 540 -37.93 4.41 -13.29
CA CYS A 540 -38.57 5.51 -12.57
C CYS A 540 -38.60 6.85 -13.34
N ILE A 541 -38.03 6.91 -14.55
CA ILE A 541 -38.01 8.12 -15.39
C ILE A 541 -38.73 7.83 -16.71
N SER A 542 -39.74 8.63 -17.06
CA SER A 542 -40.51 8.46 -18.30
C SER A 542 -39.77 8.94 -19.55
N SER A 543 -38.82 9.87 -19.41
CA SER A 543 -37.93 10.35 -20.46
C SER A 543 -36.66 9.48 -20.58
N ARG A 544 -35.96 9.61 -21.71
CA ARG A 544 -34.61 9.04 -21.86
C ARG A 544 -33.61 9.92 -21.12
N LEU A 545 -32.79 9.31 -20.27
CA LEU A 545 -31.72 10.01 -19.55
C LEU A 545 -30.44 10.01 -20.39
N TYR A 546 -29.88 11.18 -20.65
CA TYR A 546 -28.65 11.33 -21.43
C TYR A 546 -27.45 11.56 -20.52
N PHE A 547 -26.25 11.39 -21.08
CA PHE A 547 -25.00 11.71 -20.38
C PHE A 547 -24.20 12.76 -21.16
N SER A 548 -23.34 13.47 -20.46
CA SER A 548 -22.31 14.33 -21.05
C SER A 548 -20.98 14.00 -20.41
N PHE A 549 -19.94 13.93 -21.24
CA PHE A 549 -18.57 13.87 -20.76
C PHE A 549 -18.25 15.13 -19.93
N SER A 550 -17.56 14.93 -18.81
CA SER A 550 -17.11 16.00 -17.90
C SER A 550 -15.62 16.28 -18.10
N PHE A 551 -14.76 15.36 -17.67
CA PHE A 551 -13.32 15.36 -17.86
C PHE A 551 -12.75 13.94 -17.65
N LEU A 552 -11.47 13.75 -17.98
CA LEU A 552 -10.69 12.53 -17.75
C LEU A 552 -9.50 12.91 -16.85
N CYS A 553 -9.44 12.36 -15.64
CA CYS A 553 -8.37 12.65 -14.68
C CYS A 553 -7.42 11.46 -14.53
N GLY A 554 -6.22 11.74 -14.05
CA GLY A 554 -5.17 10.79 -13.71
C GLY A 554 -3.90 11.57 -13.34
N ASP A 555 -2.88 10.87 -12.84
CA ASP A 555 -1.59 11.49 -12.53
C ASP A 555 -0.97 12.21 -13.75
N ASN A 556 0.10 12.99 -13.54
CA ASN A 556 0.72 13.75 -14.64
C ASN A 556 1.23 12.84 -15.77
N LEU A 557 1.70 11.63 -15.45
CA LEU A 557 2.26 10.71 -16.42
C LEU A 557 1.17 10.12 -17.33
N ALA A 558 0.08 9.60 -16.74
CA ALA A 558 -1.09 9.10 -17.44
C ALA A 558 -1.81 10.23 -18.19
N SER A 559 -2.02 11.39 -17.56
CA SER A 559 -2.65 12.54 -18.22
C SER A 559 -1.86 12.99 -19.47
N ASN A 560 -0.52 13.08 -19.38
CA ASN A 560 0.28 13.42 -20.56
C ASN A 560 0.24 12.29 -21.62
N GLU A 561 0.28 11.02 -21.22
CA GLU A 561 0.16 9.86 -22.12
C GLU A 561 -1.16 9.86 -22.91
N LEU A 562 -2.29 9.96 -22.19
CA LEU A 562 -3.64 10.00 -22.74
C LEU A 562 -3.87 11.21 -23.66
N GLY A 563 -3.26 12.35 -23.31
CA GLY A 563 -3.32 13.59 -24.09
C GLY A 563 -2.41 13.64 -25.31
N GLY A 564 -1.55 12.64 -25.55
CA GLY A 564 -0.58 12.67 -26.64
C GLY A 564 0.60 13.63 -26.40
N PHE A 565 0.84 14.03 -25.15
CA PHE A 565 1.96 14.90 -24.75
C PHE A 565 3.23 14.11 -24.41
N GLN A 566 4.36 14.80 -24.35
CA GLN A 566 5.61 14.20 -23.90
C GLN A 566 5.55 13.81 -22.41
N LYS A 567 6.16 12.66 -22.09
CA LYS A 567 6.21 12.09 -20.74
C LYS A 567 7.51 12.43 -19.99
N ASN A 568 8.42 13.16 -20.64
CA ASN A 568 9.61 13.72 -20.00
C ASN A 568 9.27 15.11 -19.45
N PHE A 569 9.32 15.26 -18.12
CA PHE A 569 9.05 16.52 -17.42
C PHE A 569 10.31 17.37 -17.18
N ASN A 570 11.49 16.86 -17.55
CA ASN A 570 12.79 17.47 -17.30
C ASN A 570 13.42 18.19 -18.50
N SER A 571 12.68 18.38 -19.60
CA SER A 571 13.17 19.10 -20.79
C SER A 571 12.03 19.64 -21.65
N GLY A 572 12.34 20.64 -22.51
CA GLY A 572 11.41 21.15 -23.51
C GLY A 572 10.09 21.68 -22.93
N HIS A 573 8.98 21.47 -23.65
CA HIS A 573 7.66 21.96 -23.26
C HIS A 573 6.84 20.91 -22.49
N PHE A 574 7.15 20.73 -21.21
CA PHE A 574 6.58 19.66 -20.37
C PHE A 574 5.10 19.84 -19.98
N CYS A 575 4.55 21.07 -20.02
CA CYS A 575 3.20 21.34 -19.54
C CYS A 575 2.11 21.04 -20.59
N ARG A 576 1.05 20.33 -20.19
CA ARG A 576 -0.16 20.08 -21.03
C ARG A 576 -1.12 21.27 -21.16
N HIS A 577 -0.98 22.29 -20.31
CA HIS A 577 -1.88 23.46 -20.30
C HIS A 577 -1.28 24.72 -20.98
N CYS A 578 0.04 24.87 -20.96
CA CYS A 578 0.73 26.03 -21.54
C CYS A 578 2.01 25.64 -22.29
N LEU A 579 2.59 26.61 -23.00
CA LEU A 579 3.81 26.46 -23.79
C LEU A 579 5.08 26.92 -23.05
N ILE A 580 5.08 26.86 -21.71
CA ILE A 580 6.29 27.08 -20.91
C ILE A 580 7.38 26.06 -21.29
N THR A 581 8.65 26.47 -21.27
CA THR A 581 9.80 25.55 -21.39
C THR A 581 10.39 25.17 -20.03
N TYR A 582 11.17 24.10 -19.97
CA TYR A 582 11.85 23.67 -18.76
C TYR A 582 12.79 24.74 -18.19
N GLU A 583 13.48 25.51 -19.04
CA GLU A 583 14.36 26.61 -18.63
C GLU A 583 13.55 27.75 -17.97
N GLN A 584 12.33 27.99 -18.45
CA GLN A 584 11.45 29.06 -17.95
C GLN A 584 10.80 28.74 -16.60
N ARG A 585 10.82 27.49 -16.12
CA ARG A 585 10.12 27.06 -14.88
C ARG A 585 10.56 27.78 -13.60
N LEU A 586 11.73 28.42 -13.61
CA LEU A 586 12.31 29.16 -12.47
C LEU A 586 12.07 30.68 -12.56
N ILE A 587 11.44 31.17 -13.63
CA ILE A 587 11.08 32.59 -13.77
C ILE A 587 9.95 32.91 -12.78
N PRO A 588 10.02 34.01 -12.00
CA PRO A 588 8.94 34.42 -11.10
C PRO A 588 7.59 34.57 -11.83
N LEU A 589 6.50 34.23 -11.15
CA LEU A 589 5.14 34.30 -11.71
C LEU A 589 4.74 35.72 -12.16
N THR A 590 5.39 36.76 -11.62
CA THR A 590 5.21 38.16 -12.03
C THR A 590 5.83 38.49 -13.38
N ASP A 591 6.86 37.73 -13.78
CA ASP A 591 7.75 38.07 -14.89
C ASP A 591 7.55 37.12 -16.08
N ILE A 592 6.84 36.00 -15.86
CA ILE A 592 6.59 34.97 -16.87
C ILE A 592 5.30 35.24 -17.67
N SER A 593 5.41 35.24 -19.00
CA SER A 593 4.25 35.30 -19.88
C SER A 593 3.72 33.90 -20.18
N PHE A 594 2.67 33.47 -19.47
CA PHE A 594 2.01 32.20 -19.76
C PHE A 594 1.27 32.24 -21.09
N VAL A 595 1.74 31.46 -22.07
CA VAL A 595 1.03 31.23 -23.33
C VAL A 595 0.23 29.92 -23.21
N PRO A 596 -1.10 29.96 -23.07
CA PRO A 596 -1.92 28.74 -22.98
C PRO A 596 -1.94 27.96 -24.30
N ARG A 597 -2.16 26.65 -24.23
CA ARG A 597 -2.44 25.84 -25.42
C ARG A 597 -3.89 26.05 -25.83
N THR A 598 -4.10 26.55 -27.05
CA THR A 598 -5.44 26.66 -27.66
C THR A 598 -5.70 25.44 -28.55
N HIS A 599 -6.97 25.08 -28.75
CA HIS A 599 -7.37 23.91 -29.55
C HIS A 599 -6.75 23.98 -30.96
N LEU A 600 -7.08 25.03 -31.71
CA LEU A 600 -6.54 25.29 -33.05
C LEU A 600 -5.00 25.19 -33.14
N ARG A 601 -4.26 25.69 -32.13
CA ARG A 601 -2.79 25.60 -32.16
C ARG A 601 -2.30 24.19 -31.84
N HIS A 602 -2.99 23.46 -30.96
CA HIS A 602 -2.67 22.08 -30.62
C HIS A 602 -2.97 21.15 -31.80
N ASP A 603 -4.15 21.26 -32.41
CA ASP A 603 -4.55 20.47 -33.58
C ASP A 603 -3.54 20.60 -34.74
N LEU A 604 -3.15 21.84 -35.08
CA LEU A 604 -2.12 22.11 -36.10
C LEU A 604 -0.72 21.56 -35.77
N ILE A 605 -0.43 21.30 -34.49
CA ILE A 605 0.82 20.63 -34.05
C ILE A 605 0.67 19.12 -34.19
N VAL A 606 -0.47 18.55 -33.77
CA VAL A 606 -0.79 17.12 -33.90
C VAL A 606 -0.78 16.71 -35.38
N ASP A 607 -1.48 17.45 -36.25
CA ASP A 607 -1.52 17.21 -37.70
C ASP A 607 -0.11 17.14 -38.30
N ARG A 608 0.79 18.03 -37.88
CA ARG A 608 2.18 18.05 -38.36
C ARG A 608 2.99 16.86 -37.85
N ILE A 609 2.84 16.47 -36.59
CA ILE A 609 3.51 15.28 -36.04
C ILE A 609 3.04 14.02 -36.77
N VAL A 610 1.72 13.84 -36.90
CA VAL A 610 1.10 12.69 -37.55
C VAL A 610 1.46 12.61 -39.05
N SER A 611 1.59 13.76 -39.72
CA SER A 611 1.98 13.82 -41.15
C SER A 611 3.47 13.55 -41.38
N ASN A 612 4.35 14.04 -40.51
CA ASN A 612 5.80 13.91 -40.68
C ASN A 612 6.33 12.52 -40.24
N ASN A 613 5.72 11.91 -39.22
CA ASN A 613 6.00 10.56 -38.74
C ASN A 613 7.45 10.29 -38.27
N ASP A 614 8.27 11.33 -38.07
CA ASP A 614 9.67 11.26 -37.63
C ASP A 614 9.87 10.90 -36.14
N GLY A 615 8.79 10.68 -35.38
CA GLY A 615 8.82 10.35 -33.94
C GLY A 615 9.28 11.47 -33.00
N GLN A 616 9.64 12.65 -33.53
CA GLN A 616 10.07 13.80 -32.73
C GLN A 616 8.89 14.53 -32.08
N THR A 617 9.08 15.04 -30.87
CA THR A 617 8.08 15.87 -30.20
C THR A 617 8.13 17.31 -30.73
N LEU A 618 6.97 17.93 -30.91
CA LEU A 618 6.85 19.33 -31.34
C LEU A 618 6.06 20.12 -30.31
N PHE A 619 6.68 21.15 -29.73
CA PHE A 619 6.14 21.89 -28.58
C PHE A 619 5.64 20.97 -27.45
N GLY A 620 6.33 19.85 -27.20
CA GLY A 620 5.97 18.87 -26.17
C GLY A 620 4.72 18.04 -26.45
N VAL A 621 4.20 18.08 -27.68
CA VAL A 621 3.24 17.09 -28.19
C VAL A 621 4.06 15.96 -28.83
N SER A 622 3.70 14.71 -28.54
CA SER A 622 4.34 13.49 -29.07
C SER A 622 3.47 12.75 -30.08
N GLY A 623 2.17 13.05 -30.12
CA GLY A 623 1.22 12.44 -31.03
C GLY A 623 -0.20 12.90 -30.77
N ASP A 624 -1.14 12.17 -31.35
CA ASP A 624 -2.57 12.35 -31.20
C ASP A 624 -3.07 11.80 -29.85
N SER A 625 -4.20 12.31 -29.34
CA SER A 625 -4.76 11.88 -28.06
C SER A 625 -5.53 10.57 -28.20
N TRP A 626 -5.42 9.73 -27.17
CA TRP A 626 -6.10 8.43 -27.09
C TRP A 626 -7.63 8.56 -27.15
N PHE A 627 -8.16 9.69 -26.68
CA PHE A 627 -9.60 9.96 -26.59
C PHE A 627 -10.12 11.01 -27.60
N ARG A 628 -9.37 11.33 -28.67
CA ARG A 628 -9.73 12.41 -29.62
C ARG A 628 -11.16 12.34 -30.19
N ASN A 629 -11.71 11.12 -30.34
CA ASN A 629 -13.02 10.87 -30.95
C ASN A 629 -14.18 10.89 -29.92
N LEU A 630 -13.88 11.12 -28.63
CA LEU A 630 -14.87 11.24 -27.57
C LEU A 630 -15.58 12.60 -27.67
N ILE A 631 -16.90 12.59 -27.81
CA ILE A 631 -17.67 13.83 -28.00
C ILE A 631 -17.50 14.71 -26.76
N GLY A 632 -16.97 15.92 -26.97
CA GLY A 632 -16.72 16.91 -25.92
C GLY A 632 -15.36 16.80 -25.23
N PHE A 633 -14.50 15.86 -25.64
CA PHE A 633 -13.11 15.78 -25.18
C PHE A 633 -12.18 16.65 -26.04
N HIS A 634 -11.25 17.36 -25.41
CA HIS A 634 -10.08 17.92 -26.06
C HIS A 634 -8.90 17.96 -25.06
N PRO A 635 -7.69 17.46 -25.41
CA PRO A 635 -6.64 17.18 -24.43
C PRO A 635 -6.08 18.41 -23.70
N THR A 636 -6.27 19.63 -24.21
CA THR A 636 -5.86 20.87 -23.52
C THR A 636 -6.84 21.38 -22.47
N GLU A 637 -8.11 20.91 -22.49
CA GLU A 637 -9.18 21.34 -21.56
C GLU A 637 -9.76 20.19 -20.73
N SER A 638 -9.68 18.95 -21.21
CA SER A 638 -10.34 17.78 -20.62
C SER A 638 -9.47 16.94 -19.67
N LEU A 639 -8.21 17.33 -19.46
CA LEU A 639 -7.21 16.61 -18.65
C LEU A 639 -6.74 17.50 -17.48
N PRO A 640 -7.55 17.72 -16.43
CA PRO A 640 -7.20 18.59 -15.31
C PRO A 640 -5.99 18.08 -14.50
N PRO A 641 -5.42 18.90 -13.61
CA PRO A 641 -4.54 18.45 -12.53
C PRO A 641 -5.26 17.46 -11.59
N ASP A 642 -4.49 16.54 -11.01
CA ASP A 642 -4.98 15.61 -10.00
C ASP A 642 -4.72 16.21 -8.61
N LEU A 643 -5.79 16.55 -7.88
CA LEU A 643 -5.65 17.17 -6.56
C LEU A 643 -4.97 16.26 -5.52
N MET A 644 -5.06 14.93 -5.68
CA MET A 644 -4.37 13.99 -4.80
C MET A 644 -2.86 14.08 -5.04
N HIS A 645 -2.42 13.76 -6.25
CA HIS A 645 -1.01 13.72 -6.61
C HIS A 645 -0.36 15.12 -6.66
N ASP A 646 -0.95 16.10 -7.37
CA ASP A 646 -0.35 17.43 -7.57
C ASP A 646 -0.40 18.29 -6.30
N THR A 647 -1.53 18.27 -5.57
CA THR A 647 -1.71 19.15 -4.41
C THR A 647 -1.37 18.46 -3.10
N ALA A 648 -2.04 17.35 -2.78
CA ALA A 648 -1.90 16.73 -1.47
C ALA A 648 -0.55 16.02 -1.27
N GLU A 649 0.00 15.38 -2.30
CA GLU A 649 1.32 14.71 -2.24
C GLU A 649 2.48 15.55 -2.77
N GLY A 650 2.21 16.38 -3.78
CA GLY A 650 3.18 17.32 -4.35
C GLY A 650 3.32 18.61 -3.54
N VAL A 651 2.46 19.60 -3.81
CA VAL A 651 2.65 20.99 -3.35
C VAL A 651 2.54 21.14 -1.83
N CYS A 652 1.58 20.51 -1.17
CA CYS A 652 1.35 20.69 0.27
C CYS A 652 2.57 20.28 1.13
N PRO A 653 3.15 19.07 0.97
CA PRO A 653 4.39 18.67 1.66
C PRO A 653 5.57 19.62 1.45
N LEU A 654 5.71 20.19 0.24
CA LEU A 654 6.78 21.14 -0.07
C LEU A 654 6.58 22.49 0.66
N ILE A 655 5.37 23.03 0.66
CA ILE A 655 5.03 24.28 1.37
C ILE A 655 5.21 24.09 2.88
N ILE A 656 4.69 23.00 3.45
CA ILE A 656 4.82 22.69 4.89
C ILE A 656 6.31 22.58 5.28
N ARG A 657 7.13 21.87 4.49
CA ARG A 657 8.58 21.76 4.71
C ARG A 657 9.26 23.14 4.68
N ALA A 658 8.95 23.98 3.70
CA ALA A 658 9.53 25.31 3.56
C ALA A 658 9.18 26.21 4.75
N LEU A 659 7.91 26.27 5.15
CA LEU A 659 7.44 27.08 6.28
C LEU A 659 8.05 26.62 7.62
N LEU A 660 8.11 25.31 7.87
CA LEU A 660 8.74 24.77 9.09
C LEU A 660 10.24 25.02 9.13
N LYS A 661 10.93 24.95 7.98
CA LYS A 661 12.36 25.28 7.87
C LYS A 661 12.60 26.76 8.20
N GLU A 662 11.84 27.66 7.60
CA GLU A 662 11.96 29.11 7.82
C GLU A 662 11.66 29.48 9.28
N ALA A 663 10.57 28.95 9.87
CA ALA A 663 10.22 29.19 11.27
C ALA A 663 11.32 28.77 12.26
N VAL A 664 12.11 27.73 11.94
CA VAL A 664 13.26 27.36 12.78
C VAL A 664 14.49 28.21 12.48
N GLN A 665 14.73 28.62 11.23
CA GLN A 665 15.81 29.53 10.87
C GLN A 665 15.65 30.91 11.54
N GLN A 666 14.42 31.42 11.58
CA GLN A 666 14.05 32.65 12.31
C GLN A 666 13.94 32.45 13.84
N ARG A 667 14.17 31.23 14.35
CA ARG A 667 14.10 30.86 15.78
C ARG A 667 12.70 31.03 16.42
N ILE A 668 11.65 31.10 15.61
CA ILE A 668 10.25 31.17 16.04
C ILE A 668 9.83 29.85 16.71
N LEU A 669 10.33 28.72 16.18
CA LEU A 669 10.12 27.39 16.75
C LEU A 669 11.43 26.60 16.80
N THR A 670 11.50 25.61 17.69
CA THR A 670 12.56 24.58 17.69
C THR A 670 12.04 23.24 17.15
N TYR A 671 12.92 22.38 16.66
CA TYR A 671 12.54 21.02 16.20
C TYR A 671 11.79 20.22 17.27
N ALA A 672 12.24 20.27 18.52
CA ALA A 672 11.57 19.61 19.64
C ALA A 672 10.17 20.21 19.93
N GLN A 673 9.96 21.51 19.66
CA GLN A 673 8.62 22.11 19.74
C GLN A 673 7.72 21.66 18.60
N ILE A 674 8.24 21.57 17.36
CA ILE A 674 7.50 21.07 16.20
C ILE A 674 7.07 19.62 16.43
N GLU A 675 8.02 18.72 16.68
CA GLU A 675 7.78 17.28 16.87
C GLU A 675 6.81 17.02 18.02
N ARG A 676 6.98 17.70 19.16
CA ARG A 676 6.04 17.63 20.28
C ARG A 676 4.64 18.11 19.89
N ARG A 677 4.52 19.28 19.25
CA ARG A 677 3.23 19.87 18.87
C ARG A 677 2.50 19.00 17.84
N THR A 678 3.17 18.46 16.83
CA THR A 678 2.53 17.57 15.84
C THR A 678 2.10 16.25 16.47
N SER A 679 2.93 15.68 17.38
CA SER A 679 2.61 14.41 18.03
C SER A 679 1.43 14.54 19.00
N SER A 680 1.41 15.61 19.81
CA SER A 680 0.38 15.87 20.82
C SER A 680 -0.82 16.68 20.32
N PHE A 681 -0.94 16.94 19.01
CA PHE A 681 -2.11 17.62 18.47
C PHE A 681 -3.34 16.70 18.55
N ILE A 682 -4.45 17.25 19.03
CA ILE A 682 -5.75 16.57 19.12
C ILE A 682 -6.52 16.92 17.85
N PHE A 683 -6.57 15.96 16.93
CA PHE A 683 -7.33 16.09 15.69
C PHE A 683 -8.82 15.95 15.97
N GLY A 684 -9.65 16.64 15.18
CA GLY A 684 -11.11 16.49 15.26
C GLY A 684 -11.54 15.07 14.90
N PHE A 685 -12.76 14.68 15.31
CA PHE A 685 -13.32 13.34 15.04
C PHE A 685 -13.15 12.91 13.57
N TYR A 686 -13.53 13.77 12.62
CA TYR A 686 -13.44 13.52 11.18
C TYR A 686 -12.01 13.42 10.61
N ASP A 687 -11.02 14.00 11.30
CA ASP A 687 -9.61 14.01 10.87
C ASP A 687 -8.76 12.99 11.64
N SER A 688 -9.36 12.25 12.58
CA SER A 688 -8.62 11.40 13.53
C SER A 688 -8.01 10.16 12.89
N SER A 689 -8.70 9.54 11.91
CA SER A 689 -8.18 8.44 11.08
C SER A 689 -7.03 8.90 10.16
N ASN A 690 -7.13 10.11 9.63
CA ASN A 690 -6.16 10.70 8.71
C ASN A 690 -5.12 11.59 9.43
N LYS A 691 -4.74 11.22 10.65
CA LYS A 691 -3.74 11.95 11.44
C LYS A 691 -2.37 11.97 10.73
N PRO A 692 -1.77 13.16 10.49
CA PRO A 692 -0.42 13.26 9.94
C PRO A 692 0.65 12.62 10.83
N PRO A 693 1.64 11.91 10.26
CA PRO A 693 2.72 11.32 11.04
C PRO A 693 3.63 12.39 11.67
N PRO A 694 4.31 12.10 12.80
CA PRO A 694 5.18 13.06 13.48
C PRO A 694 6.29 13.66 12.60
N VAL A 695 6.40 14.99 12.59
CA VAL A 695 7.43 15.68 11.82
C VAL A 695 8.78 15.66 12.56
N LYS A 696 9.64 14.73 12.15
CA LYS A 696 11.01 14.60 12.63
C LYS A 696 11.92 15.63 11.95
N LYS A 697 13.02 16.04 12.63
CA LYS A 697 14.04 16.97 12.10
C LYS A 697 14.55 16.61 10.69
N GLN A 698 14.63 15.31 10.37
CA GLN A 698 15.06 14.84 9.06
C GLN A 698 14.11 15.24 7.91
N HIS A 699 12.80 15.30 8.16
CA HIS A 699 11.76 15.67 7.17
C HIS A 699 11.75 17.18 6.86
N VAL A 700 12.48 17.99 7.63
CA VAL A 700 12.67 19.43 7.37
C VAL A 700 13.90 19.66 6.49
N PHE A 701 15.01 18.96 6.79
CA PHE A 701 16.29 19.18 6.12
C PHE A 701 16.57 18.25 4.93
N HIS A 702 16.40 16.94 5.10
CA HIS A 702 17.00 15.93 4.21
C HIS A 702 15.98 15.23 3.32
N SER A 703 14.77 14.96 3.83
CA SER A 703 13.68 14.31 3.10
C SER A 703 12.43 15.18 3.07
N ASN A 704 11.40 14.74 2.34
CA ASN A 704 10.09 15.41 2.30
C ASN A 704 9.23 15.06 3.52
N ILE A 705 8.17 15.83 3.76
CA ILE A 705 7.15 15.50 4.75
C ILE A 705 6.46 14.19 4.34
N THR A 706 6.47 13.22 5.25
CA THR A 706 5.90 11.88 5.13
C THR A 706 4.39 11.86 5.42
N GLY A 707 3.69 10.84 4.92
CA GLY A 707 2.24 10.64 5.07
C GLY A 707 1.53 10.43 3.74
N SER A 708 0.34 9.82 3.75
CA SER A 708 -0.53 9.65 2.59
C SER A 708 -1.10 10.98 2.08
N ALA A 709 -1.73 11.00 0.90
CA ALA A 709 -2.44 12.16 0.40
C ALA A 709 -3.46 12.74 1.41
N SER A 710 -4.30 11.90 2.00
CA SER A 710 -5.30 12.31 3.00
C SER A 710 -4.65 12.93 4.24
N GLN A 711 -3.60 12.30 4.77
CA GLN A 711 -2.82 12.81 5.91
C GLN A 711 -2.15 14.16 5.58
N ASN A 712 -1.55 14.31 4.41
CA ASN A 712 -0.93 15.57 3.99
C ASN A 712 -1.97 16.68 3.76
N TYR A 713 -3.15 16.33 3.25
CA TYR A 713 -4.27 17.27 3.10
C TYR A 713 -4.76 17.76 4.46
N VAL A 714 -5.04 16.85 5.41
CA VAL A 714 -5.37 17.18 6.80
C VAL A 714 -4.29 18.07 7.41
N PHE A 715 -3.01 17.71 7.25
CA PHE A 715 -1.91 18.52 7.78
C PHE A 715 -1.94 19.95 7.22
N SER A 716 -2.14 20.10 5.90
CA SER A 716 -2.23 21.42 5.24
C SER A 716 -3.46 22.24 5.69
N GLY A 717 -4.60 21.58 5.94
CA GLY A 717 -5.82 22.19 6.44
C GLY A 717 -5.64 22.78 7.84
N TYR A 718 -5.07 22.00 8.76
CA TYR A 718 -4.68 22.52 10.08
C TYR A 718 -3.50 23.50 10.00
N PHE A 719 -2.66 23.45 8.95
CA PHE A 719 -1.61 24.43 8.73
C PHE A 719 -2.15 25.84 8.46
N ARG A 720 -3.40 26.02 7.99
CA ARG A 720 -4.06 27.35 7.98
C ARG A 720 -4.23 27.94 9.39
N GLN A 721 -4.46 27.11 10.41
CA GLN A 721 -4.47 27.56 11.80
C GLN A 721 -3.04 27.88 12.28
N PHE A 722 -2.02 27.16 11.81
CA PHE A 722 -0.61 27.55 11.99
C PHE A 722 -0.23 28.81 11.21
N SER A 723 -0.91 29.16 10.11
CA SER A 723 -0.71 30.44 9.41
C SER A 723 -1.19 31.62 10.24
N ILE A 724 -2.24 31.44 11.05
CA ILE A 724 -2.63 32.44 12.07
C ILE A 724 -1.54 32.54 13.15
N ILE A 725 -0.91 31.43 13.56
CA ILE A 725 0.24 31.47 14.48
C ILE A 725 1.47 32.17 13.85
N LEU A 726 1.67 32.09 12.53
CA LEU A 726 2.72 32.81 11.80
C LEU A 726 2.38 34.29 11.49
N LEU A 727 1.10 34.67 11.51
CA LEU A 727 0.63 36.05 11.33
C LEU A 727 0.42 36.80 12.66
N MET A 728 0.50 36.10 13.79
CA MET A 728 0.46 36.67 15.14
C MET A 728 1.85 36.74 15.81
N ILE A 729 2.92 36.65 15.00
CA ILE A 729 4.33 36.77 15.37
C ILE A 729 4.96 37.83 14.46
#